data_AF-A0A4J1R192-F1
#
_entry.id   AF-A0A4J1R192-F1
#
_cell.length_a   1.000
_cell.length_b   1.000
_cell.length_c   1.000
_cell.angle_alpha   90.00
_cell.angle_beta   90.00
_cell.angle_gamma   90.00
#
_symmetry.space_group_name_H-M   'P 1'
#
loop_
_entity.id
_entity.type
_entity.pdbx_description
1 polymer ?
#
loop_
_entity_poly.entity_id
_entity_poly.type
_entity_poly.pdbx_seq_one_letter_code
_entity_poly.pdbx_strand_id
1 'polypeptide(L)'
;MFASKSERKVHYSIRKFSIGVASVVVASLVMGSVVHATENEGITQVVTSSNMENKSQTEHRKAAEQGEQHKKIDLKRDEVKKAFDEVDEYIKKKLSEIQLDKRKHTHNFALNLKLSRIKTEYLYKLKVKVNVLEEKSKAELTSKTKKEVDAAFEKFKKDTLKLGEKVAEAQKKVEEAKKKAKDQKEEDHRNYPTNTYKTLELEIAESDVKVKEAELELLKEEAKTRNEDTIKQAKAKVESKQAEATRLKKIKTDREQAEATRLENIKTDREQAEEEAKVKDEPKKRTKRGVPGEPATPDKKENDAKSSDSSVGEETLPSPSLKPEKKVAEAEKKVEEAKKKAEDQKEEDRRNYPTNTYKTLDLEIAESDVKVKEAELELVKEEAKEPQNEEKIKQAKAKVESKKAEATRLEKIKTDRKKAEEEAKRKVAEEDKVKEKPAEQPQPAPAPQPEKPAPKPEKPAEQPKAEKPADQQAEEDYARRSEEEYNRLTQQQPPKAEKPAPAPQPEQPAPAPKTGWKQENGMWYFYNTDGSMATGWLQNNGSWYYLNANGSMATGWLQNNGSWYYLNANGSMATGWLQYNGSWYYLNANGSMATGWFQYNGSWYYLNSNGAMVTGWLQNNGSWYYLNANGSMATDWVKDGDTWYYLEASGAMKASQWFKVSDKWYYVNGSGALAVNTTVDSYRVNANGEWVN
;
A
#
# COMPACT_ATOMS: atom_id res chain seq x y z
N MET A 1 16.15 45.73 25.61
CA MET A 1 16.49 44.87 24.45
C MET A 1 17.44 43.76 24.92
N PHE A 2 17.72 42.78 24.06
CA PHE A 2 18.62 41.63 24.29
C PHE A 2 20.07 42.04 24.64
N ALA A 3 20.98 41.16 25.08
CA ALA A 3 20.91 39.97 25.94
C ALA A 3 22.37 39.45 26.11
N SER A 4 22.76 38.95 27.27
CA SER A 4 24.12 38.43 27.49
C SER A 4 24.17 36.90 27.53
N LYS A 5 25.24 36.31 26.98
CA LYS A 5 25.53 34.87 27.08
C LYS A 5 26.11 34.55 28.46
N SER A 6 25.61 33.49 29.09
CA SER A 6 26.41 32.68 30.02
C SER A 6 25.99 31.21 29.92
N GLU A 7 26.97 30.32 29.95
CA GLU A 7 26.77 28.89 29.76
C GLU A 7 26.38 28.21 31.07
N ARG A 8 25.59 27.13 30.99
CA ARG A 8 25.34 26.26 32.15
C ARG A 8 25.64 24.81 31.82
N LYS A 9 26.77 24.31 32.34
CA LYS A 9 27.07 22.88 32.41
C LYS A 9 26.06 22.19 33.32
N VAL A 10 25.61 20.99 32.92
CA VAL A 10 24.91 20.04 33.79
C VAL A 10 25.58 18.68 33.63
N HIS A 11 25.96 18.06 34.75
CA HIS A 11 26.66 16.78 34.76
C HIS A 11 25.66 15.62 34.70
N TYR A 12 25.96 14.60 33.89
CA TYR A 12 25.27 13.30 33.92
C TYR A 12 26.14 12.27 34.66
N SER A 13 25.57 11.64 35.68
CA SER A 13 26.26 10.69 36.56
C SER A 13 25.96 9.25 36.16
N ILE A 14 26.93 8.57 35.54
CA ILE A 14 26.81 7.17 35.12
C ILE A 14 26.98 6.24 36.33
N ARG A 15 25.90 5.57 36.78
CA ARG A 15 26.01 4.40 37.67
C ARG A 15 26.02 3.12 36.84
N LYS A 16 27.15 2.42 36.84
CA LYS A 16 27.24 1.02 36.37
C LYS A 16 26.66 0.10 37.44
N PHE A 17 25.95 -0.95 37.03
CA PHE A 17 25.71 -2.15 37.85
C PHE A 17 25.83 -3.39 36.97
N SER A 18 26.64 -4.35 37.39
CA SER A 18 26.79 -5.63 36.69
C SER A 18 25.61 -6.55 36.99
N ILE A 19 25.19 -7.32 35.99
CA ILE A 19 24.29 -8.46 36.18
C ILE A 19 25.14 -9.73 36.29
N GLY A 20 25.19 -10.31 37.48
CA GLY A 20 25.74 -11.65 37.72
C GLY A 20 24.63 -12.69 37.67
N VAL A 21 24.91 -13.87 37.10
CA VAL A 21 23.94 -14.96 36.93
C VAL A 21 24.09 -16.01 38.03
N ALA A 22 22.99 -16.40 38.66
CA ALA A 22 22.88 -17.65 39.42
C ALA A 22 21.42 -18.12 39.51
N SER A 23 21.19 -19.41 39.26
CA SER A 23 19.89 -20.08 39.47
C SER A 23 20.01 -21.09 40.61
N VAL A 24 19.09 -21.06 41.57
CA VAL A 24 18.87 -22.15 42.54
C VAL A 24 17.36 -22.34 42.76
N VAL A 25 16.93 -23.58 42.94
CA VAL A 25 15.57 -24.02 43.22
C VAL A 25 15.58 -24.75 44.56
N VAL A 26 14.56 -24.60 45.43
CA VAL A 26 14.08 -25.65 46.35
C VAL A 26 12.76 -25.31 47.08
N ALA A 27 11.87 -26.32 47.10
CA ALA A 27 10.78 -26.71 48.03
C ALA A 27 9.93 -25.73 48.89
N SER A 28 8.80 -26.30 49.37
CA SER A 28 7.72 -25.70 50.15
C SER A 28 7.67 -26.19 51.60
N LEU A 29 7.07 -25.43 52.53
CA LEU A 29 6.16 -25.83 53.66
C LEU A 29 5.78 -24.52 54.41
N VAL A 30 4.52 -24.12 54.66
CA VAL A 30 3.40 -24.63 55.51
C VAL A 30 3.38 -24.07 56.95
N MET A 31 2.31 -23.28 57.22
CA MET A 31 1.61 -22.95 58.50
C MET A 31 2.37 -22.42 59.74
N GLY A 32 1.77 -21.40 60.35
CA GLY A 32 2.09 -20.85 61.68
C GLY A 32 1.31 -19.54 61.92
N SER A 33 0.60 -19.39 63.04
CA SER A 33 -0.25 -18.22 63.34
C SER A 33 -0.30 -17.94 64.85
N VAL A 34 -0.77 -16.74 65.25
CA VAL A 34 -1.20 -16.38 66.65
C VAL A 34 -0.03 -16.22 67.67
N VAL A 35 0.04 -15.25 68.60
CA VAL A 35 -0.68 -13.98 68.90
C VAL A 35 0.22 -13.01 69.73
N HIS A 36 -0.29 -11.80 69.99
CA HIS A 36 0.23 -10.65 70.78
C HIS A 36 0.90 -10.87 72.16
N ALA A 37 1.43 -9.73 72.69
CA ALA A 37 1.52 -9.27 74.09
C ALA A 37 2.91 -9.38 74.78
N THR A 38 3.39 -8.46 75.63
CA THR A 38 3.39 -6.96 75.76
C THR A 38 4.35 -6.60 76.94
N GLU A 39 4.51 -5.31 77.29
CA GLU A 39 5.21 -4.80 78.52
C GLU A 39 6.75 -4.98 78.53
N ASN A 40 7.60 -4.17 79.19
CA ASN A 40 7.53 -2.82 79.80
C ASN A 40 8.99 -2.27 79.88
N GLU A 41 9.36 -1.02 80.22
CA GLU A 41 8.68 0.23 80.65
C GLU A 41 9.53 1.43 80.05
N GLY A 42 9.49 2.72 80.44
CA GLY A 42 8.75 3.42 81.49
C GLY A 42 9.04 4.94 81.58
N ILE A 43 8.22 5.64 82.39
CA ILE A 43 8.43 6.89 83.18
C ILE A 43 9.59 7.87 82.81
N THR A 44 9.47 9.21 82.66
CA THR A 44 8.38 10.22 82.62
C THR A 44 8.98 11.58 82.18
N GLN A 45 8.27 12.43 81.42
CA GLN A 45 7.99 13.84 81.80
C GLN A 45 7.05 14.60 80.83
N VAL A 46 6.26 15.51 81.39
CA VAL A 46 5.21 16.37 80.77
C VAL A 46 5.77 17.80 80.67
N VAL A 47 5.47 18.67 79.69
CA VAL A 47 4.35 18.85 78.73
C VAL A 47 4.87 18.83 77.26
N THR A 48 4.14 19.09 76.15
CA THR A 48 2.88 19.84 75.85
C THR A 48 1.95 19.09 74.88
N SER A 49 0.69 19.57 74.77
CA SER A 49 -0.36 19.00 73.92
C SER A 49 -0.76 19.91 72.75
N SER A 50 -0.24 19.68 71.55
CA SER A 50 -0.74 20.34 70.32
C SER A 50 -0.43 19.65 68.97
N ASN A 51 0.23 18.47 68.94
CA ASN A 51 0.80 17.93 67.69
C ASN A 51 0.69 16.40 67.47
N MET A 52 -0.12 15.65 68.24
CA MET A 52 -0.27 14.20 68.04
C MET A 52 -1.48 13.76 67.20
N GLU A 53 -2.62 14.47 67.24
CA GLU A 53 -3.84 14.04 66.52
C GLU A 53 -3.68 14.02 64.98
N ASN A 54 -2.97 15.00 64.41
CA ASN A 54 -2.69 15.02 62.97
C ASN A 54 -1.75 13.88 62.52
N LYS A 55 -0.98 13.27 63.42
CA LYS A 55 -0.03 12.21 63.06
C LYS A 55 -0.67 10.84 63.03
N SER A 56 -1.51 10.50 64.03
CA SER A 56 -2.24 9.22 64.06
C SER A 56 -3.27 9.13 62.92
N GLN A 57 -4.05 10.18 62.66
CA GLN A 57 -5.03 10.18 61.56
C GLN A 57 -4.36 10.02 60.18
N THR A 58 -3.16 10.59 60.00
CA THR A 58 -2.39 10.47 58.75
C THR A 58 -1.88 9.04 58.54
N GLU A 59 -1.32 8.39 59.56
CA GLU A 59 -0.84 7.00 59.45
C GLU A 59 -2.00 6.00 59.32
N HIS A 60 -3.12 6.20 60.04
CA HIS A 60 -4.31 5.36 59.85
C HIS A 60 -4.94 5.51 58.46
N ARG A 61 -4.96 6.71 57.86
CA ARG A 61 -5.37 6.89 56.45
C ARG A 61 -4.45 6.13 55.51
N LYS A 62 -3.13 6.27 55.62
CA LYS A 62 -2.17 5.52 54.78
C LYS A 62 -2.34 4.01 54.92
N ALA A 63 -2.54 3.50 56.14
CA ALA A 63 -2.75 2.06 56.37
C ALA A 63 -4.07 1.56 55.74
N ALA A 64 -5.14 2.36 55.81
CA ALA A 64 -6.40 2.05 55.13
C ALA A 64 -6.25 2.08 53.60
N GLU A 65 -5.63 3.13 53.04
CA GLU A 65 -5.34 3.26 51.61
C GLU A 65 -4.44 2.13 51.09
N GLN A 66 -3.41 1.73 51.84
CA GLN A 66 -2.55 0.59 51.50
C GLN A 66 -3.31 -0.75 51.55
N GLY A 67 -4.17 -0.95 52.56
CA GLY A 67 -5.01 -2.14 52.66
C GLY A 67 -6.07 -2.24 51.54
N GLU A 68 -6.64 -1.10 51.15
CA GLU A 68 -7.57 -1.01 50.02
C GLU A 68 -6.86 -1.22 48.67
N GLN A 69 -5.65 -0.67 48.49
CA GLN A 69 -4.81 -0.96 47.33
C GLN A 69 -4.42 -2.45 47.25
N HIS A 70 -4.07 -3.09 48.36
CA HIS A 70 -3.76 -4.54 48.36
C HIS A 70 -4.99 -5.37 47.96
N LYS A 71 -6.16 -5.12 48.56
CA LYS A 71 -7.43 -5.76 48.14
C LYS A 71 -7.71 -5.57 46.64
N LYS A 72 -7.45 -4.37 46.11
CA LYS A 72 -7.63 -4.03 44.69
C LYS A 72 -6.59 -4.67 43.76
N ILE A 73 -5.43 -5.09 44.28
CA ILE A 73 -4.42 -5.88 43.56
C ILE A 73 -4.82 -7.36 43.54
N ASP A 74 -5.24 -7.93 44.68
CA ASP A 74 -5.59 -9.34 44.76
C ASP A 74 -6.91 -9.67 44.01
N LEU A 75 -7.93 -8.79 44.06
CA LEU A 75 -9.13 -8.94 43.23
C LEU A 75 -8.79 -9.02 41.73
N LYS A 76 -7.90 -8.13 41.25
CA LYS A 76 -7.41 -8.15 39.86
C LYS A 76 -6.61 -9.43 39.52
N ARG A 77 -5.97 -10.04 40.51
CA ARG A 77 -5.20 -11.28 40.35
C ARG A 77 -6.14 -12.47 40.09
N ASP A 78 -7.23 -12.54 40.82
CA ASP A 78 -8.24 -13.60 40.67
C ASP A 78 -9.06 -13.44 39.38
N GLU A 79 -9.35 -12.21 38.93
CA GLU A 79 -9.91 -11.95 37.59
C GLU A 79 -9.01 -12.49 36.46
N VAL A 80 -7.71 -12.19 36.50
CA VAL A 80 -6.73 -12.67 35.51
C VAL A 80 -6.62 -14.19 35.55
N LYS A 81 -6.66 -14.78 36.74
CA LYS A 81 -6.65 -16.24 36.92
C LYS A 81 -7.90 -16.87 36.30
N LYS A 82 -9.10 -16.36 36.61
CA LYS A 82 -10.38 -16.84 36.06
C LYS A 82 -10.42 -16.80 34.53
N ALA A 83 -9.97 -15.70 33.92
CA ALA A 83 -9.89 -15.56 32.47
C ALA A 83 -8.85 -16.50 31.82
N PHE A 84 -7.78 -16.83 32.52
CA PHE A 84 -6.77 -17.81 32.09
C PHE A 84 -7.30 -19.25 32.18
N ASP A 85 -7.95 -19.59 33.29
CA ASP A 85 -8.52 -20.92 33.53
C ASP A 85 -9.63 -21.23 32.51
N GLU A 86 -10.46 -20.25 32.12
CA GLU A 86 -11.49 -20.39 31.06
C GLU A 86 -10.89 -20.80 29.69
N VAL A 87 -9.73 -20.25 29.31
CA VAL A 87 -9.04 -20.62 28.07
C VAL A 87 -8.34 -21.97 28.21
N ASP A 88 -7.81 -22.31 29.38
CA ASP A 88 -7.19 -23.61 29.62
C ASP A 88 -8.21 -24.76 29.62
N GLU A 89 -9.39 -24.56 30.21
CA GLU A 89 -10.51 -25.51 30.12
C GLU A 89 -11.00 -25.68 28.68
N TYR A 90 -11.04 -24.59 27.90
CA TYR A 90 -11.36 -24.67 26.46
C TYR A 90 -10.34 -25.51 25.68
N ILE A 91 -9.04 -25.33 25.94
CA ILE A 91 -7.97 -26.13 25.34
C ILE A 91 -8.07 -27.60 25.79
N LYS A 92 -8.28 -27.87 27.09
CA LYS A 92 -8.49 -29.23 27.63
C LYS A 92 -9.68 -29.93 26.97
N LYS A 93 -10.82 -29.24 26.83
CA LYS A 93 -12.01 -29.75 26.13
C LYS A 93 -11.68 -30.11 24.67
N LYS A 94 -11.05 -29.21 23.93
CA LYS A 94 -10.66 -29.44 22.52
C LYS A 94 -9.64 -30.58 22.35
N LEU A 95 -8.75 -30.78 23.32
CA LEU A 95 -7.88 -31.97 23.36
C LEU A 95 -8.68 -33.26 23.60
N SER A 96 -9.70 -33.24 24.47
CA SER A 96 -10.57 -34.41 24.73
C SER A 96 -11.50 -34.76 23.56
N GLU A 97 -11.85 -33.78 22.72
CA GLU A 97 -12.61 -33.97 21.47
C GLU A 97 -11.81 -34.68 20.35
N ILE A 98 -10.52 -34.96 20.56
CA ILE A 98 -9.62 -35.51 19.53
C ILE A 98 -8.91 -36.79 20.00
N GLN A 99 -9.10 -37.87 19.23
CA GLN A 99 -8.35 -39.12 19.38
C GLN A 99 -6.90 -38.95 18.89
N LEU A 100 -6.01 -38.49 19.76
CA LEU A 100 -4.59 -38.34 19.49
C LEU A 100 -3.91 -39.70 19.27
N ASP A 101 -3.69 -40.09 18.00
CA ASP A 101 -2.94 -41.30 17.66
C ASP A 101 -1.51 -41.20 18.22
N LYS A 102 -1.16 -42.10 19.15
CA LYS A 102 0.16 -42.16 19.81
C LYS A 102 1.31 -42.31 18.81
N ARG A 103 1.06 -42.85 17.61
CA ARG A 103 2.06 -43.01 16.54
C ARG A 103 2.37 -41.70 15.80
N LYS A 104 1.50 -40.68 15.89
CA LYS A 104 1.70 -39.36 15.26
C LYS A 104 2.47 -38.38 16.15
N HIS A 105 3.43 -38.88 16.93
CA HIS A 105 4.14 -38.14 17.99
C HIS A 105 4.60 -36.72 17.56
N THR A 106 5.23 -36.58 16.40
CA THR A 106 5.71 -35.28 15.86
C THR A 106 4.59 -34.26 15.66
N HIS A 107 3.42 -34.68 15.16
CA HIS A 107 2.26 -33.81 14.96
C HIS A 107 1.63 -33.42 16.31
N ASN A 108 1.51 -34.38 17.22
CA ASN A 108 0.98 -34.15 18.58
C ASN A 108 1.89 -33.17 19.35
N PHE A 109 3.21 -33.31 19.22
CA PHE A 109 4.21 -32.40 19.78
C PHE A 109 4.11 -30.98 19.17
N ALA A 110 3.97 -30.87 17.85
CA ALA A 110 3.80 -29.58 17.17
C ALA A 110 2.52 -28.85 17.61
N LEU A 111 1.39 -29.56 17.76
CA LEU A 111 0.15 -29.03 18.32
C LEU A 111 0.36 -28.55 19.77
N ASN A 112 0.93 -29.39 20.64
CA ASN A 112 1.17 -29.04 22.04
C ASN A 112 2.10 -27.83 22.20
N LEU A 113 3.12 -27.70 21.34
CA LEU A 113 4.01 -26.54 21.31
C LEU A 113 3.26 -25.26 20.86
N LYS A 114 2.38 -25.35 19.85
CA LYS A 114 1.58 -24.20 19.40
C LYS A 114 0.53 -23.77 20.43
N LEU A 115 -0.17 -24.72 21.06
CA LEU A 115 -1.12 -24.44 22.16
C LEU A 115 -0.41 -23.82 23.37
N SER A 116 0.78 -24.32 23.72
CA SER A 116 1.62 -23.74 24.80
C SER A 116 2.00 -22.29 24.51
N ARG A 117 2.40 -21.97 23.27
CA ARG A 117 2.70 -20.58 22.86
C ARG A 117 1.47 -19.67 22.96
N ILE A 118 0.30 -20.12 22.47
CA ILE A 118 -0.96 -19.37 22.58
C ILE A 118 -1.31 -19.09 24.05
N LYS A 119 -1.20 -20.10 24.92
CA LYS A 119 -1.46 -19.98 26.37
C LYS A 119 -0.50 -18.99 27.06
N THR A 120 0.79 -19.02 26.73
CA THR A 120 1.79 -18.07 27.25
C THR A 120 1.56 -16.64 26.73
N GLU A 121 1.29 -16.48 25.43
CA GLU A 121 0.97 -15.18 24.84
C GLU A 121 -0.29 -14.55 25.45
N TYR A 122 -1.34 -15.35 25.65
CA TYR A 122 -2.58 -14.89 26.27
C TYR A 122 -2.35 -14.47 27.74
N LEU A 123 -1.61 -15.27 28.52
CA LEU A 123 -1.23 -14.90 29.89
C LEU A 123 -0.40 -13.61 29.95
N TYR A 124 0.49 -13.38 28.99
CA TYR A 124 1.25 -12.13 28.87
C TYR A 124 0.34 -10.95 28.51
N LYS A 125 -0.53 -11.11 27.48
CA LYS A 125 -1.49 -10.09 27.03
C LYS A 125 -2.50 -9.72 28.13
N LEU A 126 -2.91 -10.67 28.98
CA LEU A 126 -3.66 -10.40 30.21
C LEU A 126 -2.81 -9.59 31.20
N LYS A 127 -1.67 -10.13 31.67
CA LYS A 127 -0.83 -9.53 32.72
C LYS A 127 -0.36 -8.11 32.41
N VAL A 128 0.08 -7.83 31.19
CA VAL A 128 0.56 -6.50 30.78
C VAL A 128 -0.55 -5.45 30.81
N LYS A 129 -1.81 -5.87 30.60
CA LYS A 129 -2.93 -4.95 30.41
C LYS A 129 -3.87 -4.81 31.63
N VAL A 130 -3.52 -5.40 32.78
CA VAL A 130 -4.26 -5.33 34.07
C VAL A 130 -4.50 -3.89 34.58
N ASN A 131 -3.72 -2.92 34.10
CA ASN A 131 -3.86 -1.51 34.47
C ASN A 131 -4.84 -0.71 33.58
N VAL A 132 -5.38 -1.30 32.49
CA VAL A 132 -6.15 -0.52 31.48
C VAL A 132 -7.44 -1.22 30.97
N LEU A 133 -7.59 -2.55 31.07
CA LEU A 133 -8.73 -3.24 30.42
C LEU A 133 -10.06 -3.20 31.19
N GLU A 134 -11.09 -2.65 30.52
CA GLU A 134 -12.50 -2.91 30.82
C GLU A 134 -12.90 -4.38 30.54
N GLU A 135 -13.91 -4.90 31.23
CA GLU A 135 -14.45 -6.26 31.03
C GLU A 135 -14.71 -6.65 29.57
N LYS A 136 -15.28 -5.73 28.77
CA LYS A 136 -15.56 -5.95 27.35
C LYS A 136 -14.30 -6.37 26.57
N SER A 137 -13.18 -5.70 26.86
CA SER A 137 -11.89 -5.94 26.20
C SER A 137 -11.18 -7.20 26.72
N LYS A 138 -11.47 -7.65 27.95
CA LYS A 138 -11.07 -8.99 28.44
C LYS A 138 -11.82 -10.07 27.65
N ALA A 139 -13.14 -9.95 27.54
CA ALA A 139 -13.98 -10.91 26.81
C ALA A 139 -13.63 -11.00 25.30
N GLU A 140 -13.32 -9.87 24.66
CA GLU A 140 -12.84 -9.84 23.27
C GLU A 140 -11.50 -10.59 23.11
N LEU A 141 -10.54 -10.37 24.03
CA LEU A 141 -9.26 -11.06 24.04
C LEU A 141 -9.44 -12.58 24.21
N THR A 142 -10.30 -13.01 25.14
CA THR A 142 -10.67 -14.42 25.34
C THR A 142 -11.26 -15.02 24.06
N SER A 143 -12.21 -14.32 23.43
CA SER A 143 -12.87 -14.74 22.18
C SER A 143 -11.87 -14.89 21.03
N LYS A 144 -10.95 -13.93 20.87
CA LYS A 144 -9.87 -13.99 19.87
C LYS A 144 -8.93 -15.17 20.11
N THR A 145 -8.50 -15.38 21.35
CA THR A 145 -7.63 -16.52 21.70
C THR A 145 -8.32 -17.87 21.50
N LYS A 146 -9.62 -18.01 21.75
CA LYS A 146 -10.38 -19.24 21.40
C LYS A 146 -10.36 -19.52 19.89
N LYS A 147 -10.51 -18.49 19.03
CA LYS A 147 -10.36 -18.63 17.56
C LYS A 147 -8.94 -19.04 17.15
N GLU A 148 -7.91 -18.51 17.81
CA GLU A 148 -6.51 -18.91 17.57
C GLU A 148 -6.25 -20.38 17.98
N VAL A 149 -6.91 -20.87 19.03
CA VAL A 149 -6.92 -22.28 19.44
C VAL A 149 -7.64 -23.16 18.41
N ASP A 150 -8.85 -22.80 17.98
CA ASP A 150 -9.59 -23.53 16.94
C ASP A 150 -8.80 -23.64 15.63
N ALA A 151 -8.17 -22.55 15.18
CA ALA A 151 -7.34 -22.56 13.98
C ALA A 151 -6.11 -23.50 14.10
N ALA A 152 -5.54 -23.65 15.30
CA ALA A 152 -4.47 -24.62 15.54
C ALA A 152 -4.98 -26.08 15.49
N PHE A 153 -6.20 -26.32 15.98
CA PHE A 153 -6.83 -27.65 15.93
C PHE A 153 -7.28 -28.04 14.52
N GLU A 154 -7.89 -27.14 13.74
CA GLU A 154 -8.25 -27.43 12.34
C GLU A 154 -7.01 -27.66 11.47
N LYS A 155 -5.91 -26.92 11.71
CA LYS A 155 -4.62 -27.23 11.08
C LYS A 155 -4.14 -28.63 11.46
N PHE A 156 -4.15 -29.00 12.75
CA PHE A 156 -3.73 -30.34 13.19
C PHE A 156 -4.59 -31.46 12.58
N LYS A 157 -5.92 -31.31 12.51
CA LYS A 157 -6.81 -32.26 11.83
C LYS A 157 -6.37 -32.45 10.38
N LYS A 158 -6.17 -31.35 9.65
CA LYS A 158 -5.74 -31.35 8.24
C LYS A 158 -4.36 -31.97 8.03
N ASP A 159 -3.38 -31.60 8.85
CA ASP A 159 -2.02 -32.15 8.77
C ASP A 159 -2.05 -33.68 9.04
N THR A 160 -2.94 -34.14 9.92
CA THR A 160 -3.07 -35.57 10.28
C THR A 160 -4.05 -36.40 9.42
N LEU A 161 -4.73 -35.81 8.42
CA LEU A 161 -5.56 -36.54 7.45
C LEU A 161 -4.78 -37.66 6.73
N LYS A 162 -5.48 -38.73 6.36
CA LYS A 162 -4.95 -39.79 5.49
C LYS A 162 -4.74 -39.25 4.08
N LEU A 163 -3.78 -39.83 3.35
CA LEU A 163 -3.36 -39.30 2.06
C LEU A 163 -4.49 -39.25 1.01
N GLY A 164 -5.39 -40.24 0.99
CA GLY A 164 -6.59 -40.22 0.13
C GLY A 164 -7.59 -39.10 0.46
N GLU A 165 -7.70 -38.69 1.73
CA GLU A 165 -8.55 -37.57 2.14
C GLU A 165 -7.93 -36.24 1.67
N LYS A 166 -6.59 -36.13 1.70
CA LYS A 166 -5.85 -34.98 1.14
C LYS A 166 -5.98 -34.87 -0.38
N VAL A 167 -5.95 -36.01 -1.10
CA VAL A 167 -6.23 -36.06 -2.55
C VAL A 167 -7.66 -35.57 -2.86
N ALA A 168 -8.66 -36.00 -2.09
CA ALA A 168 -10.04 -35.53 -2.26
C ALA A 168 -10.22 -34.03 -1.96
N GLU A 169 -9.56 -33.50 -0.91
CA GLU A 169 -9.55 -32.06 -0.62
C GLU A 169 -8.88 -31.25 -1.77
N ALA A 170 -7.83 -31.79 -2.39
CA ALA A 170 -7.16 -31.18 -3.53
C ALA A 170 -8.01 -31.22 -4.81
N GLN A 171 -8.69 -32.34 -5.10
CA GLN A 171 -9.65 -32.45 -6.23
C GLN A 171 -10.74 -31.37 -6.15
N LYS A 172 -11.34 -31.18 -4.97
CA LYS A 172 -12.39 -30.16 -4.78
C LYS A 172 -11.88 -28.74 -5.11
N LYS A 173 -10.63 -28.41 -4.77
CA LYS A 173 -10.04 -27.09 -5.07
C LYS A 173 -9.68 -26.90 -6.53
N VAL A 174 -9.28 -27.96 -7.23
CA VAL A 174 -9.06 -27.91 -8.68
C VAL A 174 -10.37 -27.53 -9.38
N GLU A 175 -11.48 -28.16 -9.02
CA GLU A 175 -12.79 -27.84 -9.62
C GLU A 175 -13.31 -26.45 -9.20
N GLU A 176 -13.06 -26.01 -7.96
CA GLU A 176 -13.37 -24.63 -7.53
C GLU A 176 -12.56 -23.59 -8.33
N ALA A 177 -11.27 -23.84 -8.56
CA ALA A 177 -10.39 -22.96 -9.35
C ALA A 177 -10.80 -22.95 -10.83
N LYS A 178 -11.13 -24.11 -11.40
CA LYS A 178 -11.65 -24.22 -12.78
C LYS A 178 -12.95 -23.44 -12.96
N LYS A 179 -13.84 -23.51 -11.97
CA LYS A 179 -15.06 -22.69 -12.00
C LYS A 179 -14.73 -21.20 -12.04
N LYS A 180 -13.84 -20.72 -11.16
CA LYS A 180 -13.42 -19.30 -11.13
C LYS A 180 -12.76 -18.86 -12.45
N ALA A 181 -11.92 -19.68 -13.06
CA ALA A 181 -11.33 -19.38 -14.36
C ALA A 181 -12.38 -19.35 -15.50
N LYS A 182 -13.40 -20.21 -15.44
CA LYS A 182 -14.54 -20.16 -16.39
C LYS A 182 -15.41 -18.93 -16.17
N ASP A 183 -15.75 -18.63 -14.92
CA ASP A 183 -16.57 -17.48 -14.53
C ASP A 183 -15.88 -16.16 -14.97
N GLN A 184 -14.55 -16.04 -14.77
CA GLN A 184 -13.74 -14.91 -15.27
C GLN A 184 -13.72 -14.84 -16.80
N LYS A 185 -13.50 -15.96 -17.51
CA LYS A 185 -13.50 -15.98 -18.99
C LYS A 185 -14.82 -15.48 -19.58
N GLU A 186 -15.92 -15.82 -18.95
CA GLU A 186 -17.27 -15.39 -19.34
C GLU A 186 -17.50 -13.89 -19.02
N GLU A 187 -16.99 -13.39 -17.89
CA GLU A 187 -16.99 -11.96 -17.57
C GLU A 187 -16.17 -11.14 -18.58
N ASP A 188 -14.94 -11.58 -18.88
CA ASP A 188 -14.06 -10.95 -19.86
C ASP A 188 -14.69 -10.89 -21.25
N HIS A 189 -15.34 -11.98 -21.68
CA HIS A 189 -16.00 -12.06 -22.99
C HIS A 189 -17.20 -11.11 -23.10
N ARG A 190 -17.90 -10.84 -21.98
CA ARG A 190 -19.01 -9.87 -21.95
C ARG A 190 -18.53 -8.42 -21.83
N ASN A 191 -17.46 -8.17 -21.07
CA ASN A 191 -16.91 -6.83 -20.87
C ASN A 191 -16.03 -6.36 -22.05
N TYR A 192 -15.37 -7.29 -22.75
CA TYR A 192 -14.42 -7.01 -23.83
C TYR A 192 -14.67 -7.89 -25.08
N PRO A 193 -15.88 -7.87 -25.69
CA PRO A 193 -16.27 -8.79 -26.76
C PRO A 193 -15.48 -8.67 -28.07
N THR A 194 -14.66 -7.62 -28.24
CA THR A 194 -13.78 -7.40 -29.40
C THR A 194 -12.31 -7.72 -29.14
N ASN A 195 -11.96 -8.21 -27.94
CA ASN A 195 -10.58 -8.47 -27.54
C ASN A 195 -10.07 -9.84 -28.02
N THR A 196 -8.93 -9.85 -28.71
CA THR A 196 -8.25 -11.06 -29.22
C THR A 196 -7.20 -11.64 -28.27
N TYR A 197 -6.94 -11.00 -27.12
CA TYR A 197 -5.96 -11.42 -26.12
C TYR A 197 -6.62 -11.72 -24.77
N LYS A 198 -5.98 -12.53 -23.92
CA LYS A 198 -6.49 -12.78 -22.57
C LYS A 198 -6.33 -11.55 -21.67
N THR A 199 -7.22 -11.38 -20.70
CA THR A 199 -7.00 -10.44 -19.60
C THR A 199 -5.93 -10.99 -18.64
N LEU A 200 -5.33 -10.11 -17.83
CA LEU A 200 -4.38 -10.52 -16.81
C LEU A 200 -5.09 -11.30 -15.68
N GLU A 201 -6.35 -10.97 -15.43
CA GLU A 201 -7.28 -11.65 -14.51
C GLU A 201 -7.46 -13.12 -14.91
N LEU A 202 -7.77 -13.39 -16.18
CA LEU A 202 -7.92 -14.75 -16.71
C LEU A 202 -6.59 -15.50 -16.76
N GLU A 203 -5.47 -14.86 -17.11
CA GLU A 203 -4.16 -15.49 -17.03
C GLU A 203 -3.80 -15.89 -15.59
N ILE A 204 -4.09 -15.04 -14.61
CA ILE A 204 -3.92 -15.34 -13.18
C ILE A 204 -4.82 -16.52 -12.77
N ALA A 205 -6.10 -16.51 -13.16
CA ALA A 205 -7.05 -17.57 -12.82
C ALA A 205 -6.66 -18.92 -13.44
N GLU A 206 -6.25 -18.95 -14.71
CA GLU A 206 -5.70 -20.15 -15.36
C GLU A 206 -4.39 -20.62 -14.72
N SER A 207 -3.54 -19.71 -14.25
CA SER A 207 -2.28 -20.06 -13.58
C SER A 207 -2.54 -20.71 -12.21
N ASP A 208 -3.47 -20.17 -11.42
CA ASP A 208 -3.88 -20.76 -10.14
C ASP A 208 -4.54 -22.15 -10.32
N VAL A 209 -5.27 -22.39 -11.43
CA VAL A 209 -5.72 -23.75 -11.81
C VAL A 209 -4.54 -24.68 -12.03
N LYS A 210 -3.56 -24.29 -12.86
CA LYS A 210 -2.37 -25.13 -13.17
C LYS A 210 -1.56 -25.46 -11.91
N VAL A 211 -1.45 -24.54 -10.97
CA VAL A 211 -0.82 -24.77 -9.65
C VAL A 211 -1.60 -25.83 -8.85
N LYS A 212 -2.93 -25.73 -8.78
CA LYS A 212 -3.77 -26.68 -8.03
C LYS A 212 -3.79 -28.07 -8.66
N GLU A 213 -3.72 -28.16 -9.99
CA GLU A 213 -3.59 -29.45 -10.68
C GLU A 213 -2.22 -30.09 -10.43
N ALA A 214 -1.12 -29.32 -10.41
CA ALA A 214 0.20 -29.83 -10.04
C ALA A 214 0.28 -30.27 -8.57
N GLU A 215 -0.33 -29.53 -7.63
CA GLU A 215 -0.45 -29.94 -6.22
C GLU A 215 -1.20 -31.28 -6.08
N LEU A 216 -2.27 -31.46 -6.85
CA LEU A 216 -3.04 -32.70 -6.89
C LEU A 216 -2.27 -33.87 -7.54
N GLU A 217 -1.45 -33.59 -8.56
CA GLU A 217 -0.58 -34.56 -9.21
C GLU A 217 0.51 -35.06 -8.24
N LEU A 218 1.18 -34.15 -7.52
CA LEU A 218 2.14 -34.49 -6.47
C LEU A 218 1.51 -35.40 -5.39
N LEU A 219 0.35 -35.03 -4.85
CA LEU A 219 -0.38 -35.83 -3.86
C LEU A 219 -0.83 -37.21 -4.39
N LYS A 220 -1.03 -37.35 -5.71
CA LYS A 220 -1.34 -38.65 -6.34
C LYS A 220 -0.08 -39.50 -6.49
N GLU A 221 1.06 -38.94 -6.88
CA GLU A 221 2.30 -39.72 -7.03
C GLU A 221 2.93 -40.12 -5.69
N GLU A 222 2.79 -39.29 -4.65
CA GLU A 222 3.06 -39.65 -3.24
C GLU A 222 2.14 -40.79 -2.75
N ALA A 223 0.94 -40.94 -3.32
CA ALA A 223 -0.03 -41.98 -2.95
C ALA A 223 0.13 -43.29 -3.73
N LYS A 224 0.60 -43.22 -4.98
CA LYS A 224 0.84 -44.39 -5.85
C LYS A 224 2.22 -45.02 -5.65
N THR A 225 3.25 -44.19 -5.44
CA THR A 225 4.65 -44.62 -5.56
C THR A 225 5.48 -44.26 -4.33
N ARG A 226 6.62 -44.95 -4.18
CA ARG A 226 7.72 -44.51 -3.32
C ARG A 226 8.95 -44.10 -4.15
N ASN A 227 8.74 -43.75 -5.43
CA ASN A 227 9.85 -43.32 -6.27
C ASN A 227 10.16 -41.85 -5.97
N GLU A 228 11.21 -41.64 -5.17
CA GLU A 228 11.61 -40.30 -4.76
C GLU A 228 11.86 -39.36 -5.94
N ASP A 229 12.35 -39.87 -7.07
CA ASP A 229 12.73 -39.03 -8.21
C ASP A 229 11.50 -38.57 -9.01
N THR A 230 10.46 -39.40 -9.09
CA THR A 230 9.13 -38.98 -9.59
C THR A 230 8.53 -37.91 -8.67
N ILE A 231 8.65 -38.06 -7.35
CA ILE A 231 8.16 -37.08 -6.36
C ILE A 231 8.95 -35.77 -6.44
N LYS A 232 10.29 -35.82 -6.59
CA LYS A 232 11.16 -34.64 -6.82
C LYS A 232 10.77 -33.89 -8.11
N GLN A 233 10.51 -34.61 -9.21
CA GLN A 233 10.03 -34.02 -10.47
C GLN A 233 8.65 -33.36 -10.31
N ALA A 234 7.69 -34.03 -9.68
CA ALA A 234 6.36 -33.47 -9.41
C ALA A 234 6.44 -32.22 -8.51
N LYS A 235 7.31 -32.20 -7.50
CA LYS A 235 7.56 -31.04 -6.64
C LYS A 235 8.16 -29.86 -7.41
N ALA A 236 9.16 -30.10 -8.26
CA ALA A 236 9.73 -29.07 -9.13
C ALA A 236 8.69 -28.48 -10.11
N LYS A 237 7.75 -29.31 -10.61
CA LYS A 237 6.62 -28.88 -11.43
C LYS A 237 5.68 -27.92 -10.67
N VAL A 238 5.38 -28.21 -9.40
CA VAL A 238 4.61 -27.32 -8.51
C VAL A 238 5.34 -26.00 -8.29
N GLU A 239 6.61 -26.05 -7.90
CA GLU A 239 7.42 -24.84 -7.63
C GLU A 239 7.53 -23.94 -8.87
N SER A 240 7.74 -24.53 -10.06
CA SER A 240 7.74 -23.82 -11.34
C SER A 240 6.42 -23.11 -11.62
N LYS A 241 5.28 -23.79 -11.45
CA LYS A 241 3.96 -23.18 -11.68
C LYS A 241 3.60 -22.14 -10.62
N GLN A 242 4.04 -22.31 -9.38
CA GLN A 242 3.85 -21.32 -8.33
C GLN A 242 4.64 -20.04 -8.63
N ALA A 243 5.86 -20.13 -9.15
CA ALA A 243 6.64 -18.99 -9.60
C ALA A 243 5.98 -18.24 -10.79
N GLU A 244 5.39 -18.97 -11.74
CA GLU A 244 4.61 -18.40 -12.85
C GLU A 244 3.40 -17.59 -12.35
N ALA A 245 2.60 -18.17 -11.44
CA ALA A 245 1.46 -17.48 -10.82
C ALA A 245 1.89 -16.26 -9.99
N THR A 246 3.01 -16.34 -9.25
CA THR A 246 3.57 -15.20 -8.50
C THR A 246 4.02 -14.07 -9.42
N ARG A 247 4.63 -14.39 -10.59
CA ARG A 247 5.02 -13.39 -11.58
C ARG A 247 3.82 -12.62 -12.13
N LEU A 248 2.73 -13.32 -12.50
CA LEU A 248 1.51 -12.69 -13.01
C LEU A 248 0.84 -11.79 -11.97
N LYS A 249 0.79 -12.24 -10.71
CA LYS A 249 0.27 -11.44 -9.59
C LYS A 249 1.11 -10.19 -9.34
N LYS A 250 2.44 -10.27 -9.44
CA LYS A 250 3.29 -9.08 -9.39
C LYS A 250 3.01 -8.12 -10.55
N ILE A 251 2.89 -8.61 -11.79
CA ILE A 251 2.59 -7.76 -12.96
C ILE A 251 1.26 -7.01 -12.76
N LYS A 252 0.26 -7.63 -12.12
CA LYS A 252 -0.99 -6.94 -11.76
C LYS A 252 -0.75 -5.80 -10.78
N THR A 253 -0.07 -6.05 -9.65
CA THR A 253 0.22 -5.00 -8.65
C THR A 253 1.11 -3.88 -9.21
N ASP A 254 2.14 -4.21 -10.00
CA ASP A 254 3.00 -3.23 -10.66
C ASP A 254 2.19 -2.34 -11.64
N ARG A 255 1.18 -2.91 -12.33
CA ARG A 255 0.26 -2.16 -13.21
C ARG A 255 -0.74 -1.31 -12.43
N GLU A 256 -1.35 -1.83 -11.37
CA GLU A 256 -2.27 -1.09 -10.49
C GLU A 256 -1.59 0.14 -9.89
N GLN A 257 -0.32 0.01 -9.47
CA GLN A 257 0.48 1.14 -8.99
C GLN A 257 0.77 2.16 -10.09
N ALA A 258 1.20 1.72 -11.29
CA ALA A 258 1.46 2.61 -12.41
C ALA A 258 0.19 3.37 -12.87
N GLU A 259 -0.98 2.72 -12.83
CA GLU A 259 -2.25 3.34 -13.17
C GLU A 259 -2.70 4.35 -12.09
N ALA A 260 -2.50 4.04 -10.80
CA ALA A 260 -2.74 4.99 -9.70
C ALA A 260 -1.87 6.25 -9.82
N THR A 261 -0.55 6.10 -10.04
CA THR A 261 0.36 7.24 -10.26
C THR A 261 0.01 8.02 -11.53
N ARG A 262 -0.46 7.35 -12.59
CA ARG A 262 -0.93 8.04 -13.82
C ARG A 262 -2.20 8.86 -13.55
N LEU A 263 -3.15 8.34 -12.78
CA LEU A 263 -4.37 9.06 -12.39
C LEU A 263 -4.07 10.24 -11.48
N GLU A 264 -3.10 10.09 -10.56
CA GLU A 264 -2.59 11.18 -9.71
C GLU A 264 -1.97 12.30 -10.56
N ASN A 265 -1.06 11.98 -11.48
CA ASN A 265 -0.46 12.95 -12.40
C ASN A 265 -1.52 13.67 -13.25
N ILE A 266 -2.49 12.95 -13.84
CA ILE A 266 -3.58 13.55 -14.63
C ILE A 266 -4.43 14.52 -13.78
N LYS A 267 -4.62 14.22 -12.49
CA LYS A 267 -5.32 15.11 -11.55
C LYS A 267 -4.50 16.36 -11.26
N THR A 268 -3.19 16.24 -11.03
CA THR A 268 -2.28 17.38 -10.82
C THR A 268 -2.18 18.27 -12.07
N ASP A 269 -2.01 17.69 -13.25
CA ASP A 269 -1.98 18.42 -14.53
C ASP A 269 -3.29 19.20 -14.75
N ARG A 270 -4.43 18.59 -14.41
CA ARG A 270 -5.75 19.25 -14.47
C ARG A 270 -5.88 20.38 -13.44
N GLU A 271 -5.45 20.17 -12.21
CA GLU A 271 -5.50 21.21 -11.15
C GLU A 271 -4.61 22.40 -11.51
N GLN A 272 -3.44 22.17 -12.11
CA GLN A 272 -2.59 23.23 -12.65
C GLN A 272 -3.26 23.96 -13.83
N ALA A 273 -3.90 23.23 -14.76
CA ALA A 273 -4.64 23.84 -15.87
C ALA A 273 -5.86 24.68 -15.40
N GLU A 274 -6.54 24.26 -14.34
CA GLU A 274 -7.66 25.02 -13.74
C GLU A 274 -7.18 26.25 -12.96
N GLU A 275 -6.01 26.22 -12.31
CA GLU A 275 -5.36 27.43 -11.76
C GLU A 275 -4.90 28.39 -12.87
N GLU A 276 -4.25 27.87 -13.91
CA GLU A 276 -3.82 28.66 -15.08
C GLU A 276 -4.96 29.29 -15.87
N ALA A 277 -6.17 28.74 -15.78
CA ALA A 277 -7.38 29.34 -16.33
C ALA A 277 -7.84 30.52 -15.46
N LYS A 278 -7.94 30.35 -14.14
CA LYS A 278 -8.35 31.42 -13.20
C LYS A 278 -7.45 32.66 -13.28
N VAL A 279 -6.15 32.47 -13.50
CA VAL A 279 -5.17 33.57 -13.64
C VAL A 279 -5.38 34.41 -14.92
N LYS A 280 -6.18 33.94 -15.89
CA LYS A 280 -6.43 34.64 -17.17
C LYS A 280 -7.74 35.45 -17.18
N ASP A 281 -8.64 35.25 -16.22
CA ASP A 281 -9.95 35.93 -16.14
C ASP A 281 -9.93 37.20 -15.25
N GLU A 282 -9.12 38.20 -15.63
CA GLU A 282 -9.33 39.60 -15.19
C GLU A 282 -9.73 40.53 -16.36
N PRO A 283 -10.72 41.43 -16.18
CA PRO A 283 -11.37 42.11 -17.29
C PRO A 283 -10.59 43.32 -17.82
N LYS A 284 -9.89 43.14 -18.95
CA LYS A 284 -9.32 44.27 -19.72
C LYS A 284 -10.42 45.26 -20.15
N LYS A 285 -10.38 46.47 -19.58
CA LYS A 285 -11.40 47.52 -19.81
C LYS A 285 -11.55 47.89 -21.30
N ARG A 286 -12.79 47.97 -21.74
CA ARG A 286 -13.22 48.23 -23.13
C ARG A 286 -13.06 49.70 -23.55
N THR A 287 -11.96 50.04 -24.25
CA THR A 287 -11.89 51.25 -25.08
C THR A 287 -12.58 50.98 -26.42
N LYS A 288 -13.41 51.91 -26.94
CA LYS A 288 -14.41 51.59 -27.97
C LYS A 288 -14.15 52.26 -29.33
N ARG A 289 -13.72 51.43 -30.30
CA ARG A 289 -14.04 51.47 -31.75
C ARG A 289 -13.51 52.63 -32.62
N GLY A 290 -12.62 52.28 -33.56
CA GLY A 290 -12.36 52.99 -34.83
C GLY A 290 -11.96 51.97 -35.91
N VAL A 291 -12.58 52.01 -37.09
CA VAL A 291 -12.56 51.02 -38.21
C VAL A 291 -13.09 51.74 -39.47
N PRO A 292 -12.73 51.42 -40.75
CA PRO A 292 -11.70 50.51 -41.30
C PRO A 292 -10.63 51.24 -42.17
N GLY A 293 -9.69 50.51 -42.81
CA GLY A 293 -8.89 51.04 -43.92
C GLY A 293 -7.65 50.21 -44.32
N GLU A 294 -7.67 49.66 -45.54
CA GLU A 294 -6.53 49.09 -46.30
C GLU A 294 -5.81 50.21 -47.12
N PRO A 295 -4.69 49.97 -47.86
CA PRO A 295 -3.85 48.77 -48.01
C PRO A 295 -2.31 49.03 -48.04
N ALA A 296 -1.57 47.98 -48.44
CA ALA A 296 -0.34 48.00 -49.26
C ALA A 296 1.06 48.15 -48.63
N THR A 297 1.98 47.36 -49.19
CA THR A 297 3.43 47.36 -48.99
C THR A 297 4.14 48.48 -49.76
N PRO A 298 5.43 48.71 -49.49
CA PRO A 298 6.40 48.31 -50.53
C PRO A 298 7.53 47.40 -50.02
N ASP A 299 8.23 46.80 -50.97
CA ASP A 299 9.31 45.83 -50.79
C ASP A 299 10.59 46.34 -51.48
N LYS A 300 11.74 45.71 -51.19
CA LYS A 300 13.04 45.77 -51.92
C LYS A 300 13.93 47.04 -51.87
N LYS A 301 15.07 46.84 -51.18
CA LYS A 301 16.44 46.70 -51.75
C LYS A 301 17.31 47.96 -52.05
N GLU A 302 18.63 47.73 -52.01
CA GLU A 302 19.79 48.51 -52.52
C GLU A 302 20.48 49.47 -51.51
N ASN A 303 21.82 49.60 -51.48
CA ASN A 303 22.92 48.89 -52.18
C ASN A 303 24.24 48.93 -51.37
N ASP A 304 25.25 48.15 -51.78
CA ASP A 304 26.62 48.15 -51.23
C ASP A 304 27.44 49.43 -51.56
N ALA A 305 28.45 49.77 -50.72
CA ALA A 305 29.89 49.78 -51.09
C ALA A 305 30.82 50.67 -50.23
N LYS A 306 32.01 50.13 -49.89
CA LYS A 306 33.29 50.81 -49.51
C LYS A 306 33.31 51.64 -48.20
N SER A 307 34.32 51.55 -47.31
CA SER A 307 35.81 51.61 -47.42
C SER A 307 36.31 53.05 -47.63
N SER A 308 37.31 53.60 -46.92
CA SER A 308 38.44 52.97 -46.18
C SER A 308 38.96 53.80 -44.99
N ASP A 309 39.86 53.19 -44.18
CA ASP A 309 40.96 53.82 -43.40
C ASP A 309 40.65 54.73 -42.18
N SER A 310 41.50 54.84 -41.13
CA SER A 310 42.82 54.20 -40.89
C SER A 310 43.17 53.95 -39.41
N SER A 311 43.92 52.86 -39.18
CA SER A 311 45.09 52.66 -38.29
C SER A 311 45.12 53.10 -36.81
N VAL A 312 45.50 52.17 -35.90
CA VAL A 312 46.81 52.11 -35.19
C VAL A 312 46.91 50.81 -34.35
N GLY A 313 48.07 50.13 -34.37
CA GLY A 313 48.56 49.12 -33.39
C GLY A 313 47.64 47.93 -33.03
N GLU A 314 47.84 46.70 -33.49
CA GLU A 314 49.00 45.81 -33.31
C GLU A 314 49.32 45.44 -31.85
N GLU A 315 48.77 44.31 -31.38
CA GLU A 315 49.60 43.19 -30.90
C GLU A 315 48.82 41.86 -31.02
N THR A 316 49.50 40.72 -31.17
CA THR A 316 48.85 39.43 -31.50
C THR A 316 48.99 38.41 -30.37
N LEU A 317 47.89 38.09 -29.69
CA LEU A 317 47.78 36.95 -28.78
C LEU A 317 46.52 36.11 -29.04
N PRO A 318 46.63 34.81 -29.34
CA PRO A 318 45.47 33.95 -29.59
C PRO A 318 44.82 33.48 -28.28
N SER A 319 43.81 34.23 -27.80
CA SER A 319 43.03 33.87 -26.61
C SER A 319 42.43 32.46 -26.72
N PRO A 320 42.74 31.52 -25.80
CA PRO A 320 42.36 30.11 -25.94
C PRO A 320 40.87 29.82 -25.68
N SER A 321 40.10 30.81 -25.19
CA SER A 321 38.75 30.64 -24.64
C SER A 321 37.62 30.34 -25.62
N LEU A 322 37.85 30.36 -26.94
CA LEU A 322 36.78 30.11 -27.95
C LEU A 322 36.33 28.63 -28.05
N LYS A 323 36.85 27.74 -27.19
CA LYS A 323 36.58 26.29 -27.23
C LYS A 323 35.34 25.82 -26.44
N PRO A 324 35.03 26.31 -25.22
CA PRO A 324 33.86 25.85 -24.47
C PRO A 324 32.56 26.41 -25.06
N GLU A 325 32.51 27.70 -25.37
CA GLU A 325 31.32 28.39 -25.92
C GLU A 325 30.79 27.72 -27.19
N LYS A 326 31.70 27.36 -28.11
CA LYS A 326 31.35 26.65 -29.35
C LYS A 326 30.74 25.26 -29.09
N LYS A 327 31.18 24.55 -28.04
CA LYS A 327 30.57 23.26 -27.63
C LYS A 327 29.18 23.46 -27.03
N VAL A 328 28.98 24.51 -26.22
CA VAL A 328 27.67 24.85 -25.64
C VAL A 328 26.67 25.13 -26.78
N ALA A 329 27.03 26.01 -27.72
CA ALA A 329 26.16 26.33 -28.87
C ALA A 329 25.84 25.11 -29.76
N GLU A 330 26.79 24.19 -29.94
CA GLU A 330 26.54 22.94 -30.66
C GLU A 330 25.58 22.00 -29.91
N ALA A 331 25.66 21.96 -28.58
CA ALA A 331 24.73 21.18 -27.75
C ALA A 331 23.32 21.81 -27.71
N GLU A 332 23.22 23.15 -27.64
CA GLU A 332 21.94 23.87 -27.71
C GLU A 332 21.22 23.62 -29.04
N LYS A 333 21.93 23.66 -30.17
CA LYS A 333 21.37 23.32 -31.48
C LYS A 333 20.82 21.88 -31.52
N LYS A 334 21.48 20.92 -30.84
CA LYS A 334 21.04 19.51 -30.78
C LYS A 334 19.82 19.31 -29.87
N VAL A 335 19.67 20.12 -28.81
CA VAL A 335 18.43 20.17 -28.01
C VAL A 335 17.28 20.67 -28.88
N GLU A 336 17.48 21.75 -29.63
CA GLU A 336 16.42 22.36 -30.45
C GLU A 336 15.98 21.44 -31.60
N GLU A 337 16.93 20.75 -32.25
CA GLU A 337 16.62 19.74 -33.27
C GLU A 337 15.82 18.55 -32.69
N ALA A 338 16.12 18.12 -31.46
CA ALA A 338 15.36 17.07 -30.78
C ALA A 338 13.95 17.54 -30.39
N LYS A 339 13.82 18.78 -29.87
CA LYS A 339 12.53 19.38 -29.52
C LYS A 339 11.61 19.48 -30.73
N LYS A 340 12.15 19.93 -31.87
CA LYS A 340 11.38 19.96 -33.11
C LYS A 340 10.88 18.56 -33.50
N LYS A 341 11.73 17.52 -33.46
CA LYS A 341 11.30 16.14 -33.77
C LYS A 341 10.20 15.63 -32.84
N ALA A 342 10.23 15.99 -31.56
CA ALA A 342 9.17 15.66 -30.62
C ALA A 342 7.85 16.39 -30.92
N GLU A 343 7.90 17.66 -31.35
CA GLU A 343 6.70 18.39 -31.81
C GLU A 343 6.16 17.88 -33.15
N ASP A 344 7.04 17.58 -34.11
CA ASP A 344 6.66 16.98 -35.40
C ASP A 344 5.95 15.62 -35.18
N GLN A 345 6.49 14.75 -34.30
CA GLN A 345 5.84 13.47 -33.91
C GLN A 345 4.51 13.67 -33.18
N LYS A 346 4.43 14.66 -32.28
CA LYS A 346 3.20 15.01 -31.53
C LYS A 346 2.08 15.49 -32.44
N GLU A 347 2.41 16.19 -33.53
CA GLU A 347 1.44 16.61 -34.54
C GLU A 347 1.05 15.47 -35.48
N GLU A 348 1.98 14.56 -35.83
CA GLU A 348 1.66 13.32 -36.55
C GLU A 348 0.72 12.42 -35.73
N ASP A 349 1.02 12.19 -34.45
CA ASP A 349 0.17 11.44 -33.52
C ASP A 349 -1.24 12.04 -33.42
N ARG A 350 -1.33 13.37 -33.33
CA ARG A 350 -2.62 14.09 -33.27
C ARG A 350 -3.43 13.95 -34.57
N ARG A 351 -2.79 13.74 -35.72
CA ARG A 351 -3.44 13.52 -37.02
C ARG A 351 -3.85 12.07 -37.23
N ASN A 352 -2.99 11.13 -36.84
CA ASN A 352 -3.23 9.69 -37.00
C ASN A 352 -4.19 9.12 -35.94
N TYR A 353 -4.19 9.70 -34.73
CA TYR A 353 -4.98 9.23 -33.58
C TYR A 353 -5.72 10.38 -32.86
N PRO A 354 -6.62 11.12 -33.54
CA PRO A 354 -7.22 12.35 -33.02
C PRO A 354 -8.13 12.18 -31.77
N THR A 355 -8.52 10.96 -31.43
CA THR A 355 -9.32 10.62 -30.23
C THR A 355 -8.49 10.02 -29.09
N ASN A 356 -7.18 9.85 -29.27
CA ASN A 356 -6.33 9.15 -28.30
C ASN A 356 -5.94 10.06 -27.11
N THR A 357 -6.25 9.62 -25.89
CA THR A 357 -5.94 10.32 -24.62
C THR A 357 -4.61 9.90 -23.98
N TYR A 358 -3.78 9.14 -24.71
CA TYR A 358 -2.53 8.53 -24.24
C TYR A 358 -1.39 8.93 -25.20
N LYS A 359 -0.20 9.27 -24.69
CA LYS A 359 0.98 9.45 -25.56
C LYS A 359 1.29 8.14 -26.29
N THR A 360 1.74 8.22 -27.54
CA THR A 360 2.28 7.03 -28.21
C THR A 360 3.67 6.71 -27.66
N LEU A 361 4.12 5.47 -27.88
CA LEU A 361 5.49 5.07 -27.54
C LEU A 361 6.54 5.81 -28.38
N ASP A 362 6.17 6.26 -29.58
CA ASP A 362 7.05 7.00 -30.48
C ASP A 362 7.25 8.45 -30.01
N LEU A 363 6.19 9.11 -29.57
CA LEU A 363 6.28 10.40 -28.87
C LEU A 363 7.00 10.28 -27.52
N GLU A 364 6.79 9.20 -26.76
CA GLU A 364 7.48 8.96 -25.50
C GLU A 364 9.00 8.77 -25.69
N ILE A 365 9.42 8.10 -26.77
CA ILE A 365 10.83 8.02 -27.18
C ILE A 365 11.37 9.39 -27.57
N ALA A 366 10.67 10.16 -28.41
CA ALA A 366 11.10 11.49 -28.84
C ALA A 366 11.23 12.47 -27.67
N GLU A 367 10.29 12.46 -26.70
CA GLU A 367 10.40 13.21 -25.45
C GLU A 367 11.54 12.75 -24.56
N SER A 368 11.95 11.47 -24.62
CA SER A 368 13.10 10.94 -23.89
C SER A 368 14.43 11.42 -24.49
N ASP A 369 14.54 11.42 -25.82
CA ASP A 369 15.71 11.97 -26.53
C ASP A 369 15.93 13.45 -26.24
N VAL A 370 14.86 14.26 -26.15
CA VAL A 370 14.96 15.66 -25.69
C VAL A 370 15.60 15.74 -24.31
N LYS A 371 15.12 14.94 -23.34
CA LYS A 371 15.65 14.93 -21.96
C LYS A 371 17.12 14.47 -21.90
N VAL A 372 17.52 13.55 -22.79
CA VAL A 372 18.94 13.16 -22.95
C VAL A 372 19.77 14.34 -23.46
N LYS A 373 19.29 15.06 -24.48
CA LYS A 373 20.02 16.21 -25.04
C LYS A 373 20.10 17.39 -24.06
N GLU A 374 19.06 17.64 -23.28
CA GLU A 374 19.07 18.67 -22.24
C GLU A 374 20.07 18.32 -21.11
N ALA A 375 20.15 17.06 -20.69
CA ALA A 375 21.16 16.61 -19.73
C ALA A 375 22.59 16.69 -20.31
N GLU A 376 22.79 16.36 -21.60
CA GLU A 376 24.10 16.53 -22.27
C GLU A 376 24.50 18.01 -22.35
N LEU A 377 23.55 18.91 -22.60
CA LEU A 377 23.77 20.36 -22.59
C LEU A 377 24.11 20.89 -21.19
N GLU A 378 23.40 20.44 -20.15
CA GLU A 378 23.68 20.79 -18.76
C GLU A 378 25.10 20.36 -18.34
N LEU A 379 25.51 19.15 -18.74
CA LEU A 379 26.87 18.67 -18.53
C LEU A 379 27.92 19.55 -19.25
N VAL A 380 27.72 19.86 -20.54
CA VAL A 380 28.63 20.73 -21.30
C VAL A 380 28.68 22.15 -20.70
N LYS A 381 27.58 22.63 -20.10
CA LYS A 381 27.53 23.91 -19.39
C LYS A 381 28.20 23.89 -18.01
N GLU A 382 28.24 22.77 -17.28
CA GLU A 382 29.04 22.67 -16.04
C GLU A 382 30.54 22.46 -16.35
N GLU A 383 30.91 21.69 -17.38
CA GLU A 383 32.32 21.54 -17.80
C GLU A 383 32.93 22.84 -18.37
N ALA A 384 32.11 23.78 -18.84
CA ALA A 384 32.53 25.07 -19.38
C ALA A 384 32.72 26.19 -18.34
N LYS A 385 32.45 25.95 -17.05
CA LYS A 385 32.59 26.96 -15.98
C LYS A 385 33.98 26.93 -15.36
N GLU A 386 34.57 28.10 -15.16
CA GLU A 386 35.74 28.27 -14.29
C GLU A 386 35.35 29.07 -13.03
N PRO A 387 35.75 28.62 -11.82
CA PRO A 387 36.41 27.34 -11.52
C PRO A 387 35.45 26.15 -11.71
N GLN A 388 35.98 25.03 -12.25
CA GLN A 388 35.21 23.80 -12.46
C GLN A 388 34.82 23.16 -11.13
N ASN A 389 33.56 22.74 -10.99
CA ASN A 389 33.09 22.00 -9.83
C ASN A 389 32.96 20.51 -10.19
N GLU A 390 33.95 19.70 -9.77
CA GLU A 390 33.98 18.26 -10.05
C GLU A 390 32.73 17.52 -9.57
N GLU A 391 32.16 17.89 -8.42
CA GLU A 391 31.00 17.21 -7.85
C GLU A 391 29.76 17.41 -8.72
N LYS A 392 29.51 18.65 -9.18
CA LYS A 392 28.44 18.96 -10.14
C LYS A 392 28.66 18.26 -11.48
N ILE A 393 29.90 18.22 -11.97
CA ILE A 393 30.24 17.51 -13.22
C ILE A 393 29.99 15.99 -13.08
N LYS A 394 30.28 15.40 -11.92
CA LYS A 394 29.97 13.99 -11.60
C LYS A 394 28.46 13.75 -11.52
N GLN A 395 27.70 14.63 -10.86
CA GLN A 395 26.23 14.58 -10.80
C GLN A 395 25.59 14.71 -12.19
N ALA A 396 26.07 15.64 -13.02
CA ALA A 396 25.59 15.82 -14.41
C ALA A 396 25.89 14.60 -15.29
N LYS A 397 27.06 13.96 -15.14
CA LYS A 397 27.40 12.71 -15.86
C LYS A 397 26.45 11.57 -15.48
N ALA A 398 26.16 11.37 -14.19
CA ALA A 398 25.18 10.39 -13.73
C ALA A 398 23.75 10.69 -14.25
N LYS A 399 23.36 11.97 -14.35
CA LYS A 399 22.09 12.41 -14.92
C LYS A 399 21.96 12.05 -16.40
N VAL A 400 23.02 12.26 -17.19
CA VAL A 400 23.11 11.88 -18.61
C VAL A 400 23.02 10.36 -18.79
N GLU A 401 23.76 9.59 -17.99
CA GLU A 401 23.76 8.12 -18.05
C GLU A 401 22.39 7.53 -17.72
N SER A 402 21.76 8.02 -16.64
CA SER A 402 20.41 7.65 -16.23
C SER A 402 19.37 7.90 -17.35
N LYS A 403 19.40 9.08 -17.98
CA LYS A 403 18.47 9.42 -19.07
C LYS A 403 18.72 8.62 -20.35
N LYS A 404 19.98 8.25 -20.65
CA LYS A 404 20.28 7.34 -21.76
C LYS A 404 19.74 5.93 -21.52
N ALA A 405 19.86 5.40 -20.30
CA ALA A 405 19.28 4.11 -19.95
C ALA A 405 17.74 4.10 -20.05
N GLU A 406 17.09 5.22 -19.73
CA GLU A 406 15.64 5.43 -19.90
C GLU A 406 15.23 5.41 -21.39
N ALA A 407 15.94 6.14 -22.26
CA ALA A 407 15.69 6.14 -23.71
C ALA A 407 15.92 4.75 -24.35
N THR A 408 17.05 4.09 -24.08
CA THR A 408 17.35 2.74 -24.60
C THR A 408 16.34 1.69 -24.12
N ARG A 409 15.76 1.85 -22.93
CA ARG A 409 14.67 0.98 -22.45
C ARG A 409 13.40 1.14 -23.30
N LEU A 410 13.04 2.36 -23.69
CA LEU A 410 11.86 2.62 -24.53
C LEU A 410 12.05 2.09 -25.95
N GLU A 411 13.23 2.29 -26.57
CA GLU A 411 13.55 1.68 -27.87
C GLU A 411 13.46 0.14 -27.83
N LYS A 412 13.93 -0.48 -26.73
CA LYS A 412 13.83 -1.93 -26.56
C LYS A 412 12.37 -2.38 -26.45
N ILE A 413 11.52 -1.66 -25.72
CA ILE A 413 10.08 -1.94 -25.64
C ILE A 413 9.42 -1.83 -27.03
N LYS A 414 9.77 -0.82 -27.82
CA LYS A 414 9.32 -0.66 -29.22
C LYS A 414 9.76 -1.84 -30.10
N THR A 415 11.00 -2.28 -29.95
CA THR A 415 11.56 -3.43 -30.68
C THR A 415 10.88 -4.74 -30.31
N ASP A 416 10.73 -5.03 -29.01
CA ASP A 416 10.08 -6.24 -28.50
C ASP A 416 8.58 -6.28 -28.90
N ARG A 417 7.88 -5.13 -28.85
CA ARG A 417 6.48 -5.00 -29.32
C ARG A 417 6.36 -5.28 -30.82
N LYS A 418 7.23 -4.69 -31.65
CA LYS A 418 7.23 -4.94 -33.11
C LYS A 418 7.51 -6.40 -33.44
N LYS A 419 8.40 -7.05 -32.68
CA LYS A 419 8.68 -8.49 -32.83
C LYS A 419 7.46 -9.36 -32.45
N ALA A 420 6.76 -9.03 -31.37
CA ALA A 420 5.54 -9.74 -30.98
C ALA A 420 4.41 -9.56 -32.01
N GLU A 421 4.28 -8.37 -32.61
CA GLU A 421 3.31 -8.10 -33.67
C GLU A 421 3.61 -8.86 -34.97
N GLU A 422 4.89 -8.95 -35.37
CA GLU A 422 5.36 -9.83 -36.45
C GLU A 422 5.05 -11.31 -36.16
N GLU A 423 5.29 -11.78 -34.94
CA GLU A 423 5.01 -13.16 -34.54
C GLU A 423 3.51 -13.48 -34.54
N ALA A 424 2.67 -12.53 -34.11
CA ALA A 424 1.21 -12.64 -34.18
C ALA A 424 0.71 -12.70 -35.63
N LYS A 425 1.19 -11.81 -36.51
CA LYS A 425 0.85 -11.81 -37.95
C LYS A 425 1.26 -13.12 -38.64
N ARG A 426 2.41 -13.69 -38.27
CA ARG A 426 2.85 -15.00 -38.77
C ARG A 426 1.92 -16.13 -38.36
N LYS A 427 1.47 -16.16 -37.09
CA LYS A 427 0.53 -17.19 -36.60
C LYS A 427 -0.84 -17.09 -37.28
N VAL A 428 -1.37 -15.89 -37.50
CA VAL A 428 -2.61 -15.70 -38.27
C VAL A 428 -2.46 -16.17 -39.72
N ALA A 429 -1.35 -15.81 -40.38
CA ALA A 429 -1.05 -16.26 -41.75
C ALA A 429 -0.73 -17.77 -41.85
N GLU A 430 -0.41 -18.44 -40.74
CA GLU A 430 -0.24 -19.89 -40.64
C GLU A 430 -1.59 -20.58 -40.42
N GLU A 431 -2.47 -20.05 -39.56
CA GLU A 431 -3.84 -20.54 -39.36
C GLU A 431 -4.70 -20.43 -40.63
N ASP A 432 -4.59 -19.35 -41.41
CA ASP A 432 -5.34 -19.23 -42.68
C ASP A 432 -4.80 -20.18 -43.76
N LYS A 433 -3.50 -20.49 -43.78
CA LYS A 433 -2.91 -21.50 -44.68
C LYS A 433 -3.35 -22.93 -44.35
N VAL A 434 -3.86 -23.19 -43.14
CA VAL A 434 -4.44 -24.49 -42.77
C VAL A 434 -5.88 -24.64 -43.28
N LYS A 435 -6.54 -23.55 -43.70
CA LYS A 435 -7.94 -23.58 -44.21
C LYS A 435 -8.05 -23.85 -45.71
N GLU A 436 -7.01 -23.58 -46.50
CA GLU A 436 -7.00 -23.93 -47.93
C GLU A 436 -6.51 -25.37 -48.19
N LYS A 437 -7.44 -26.33 -48.06
CA LYS A 437 -7.33 -27.63 -48.72
C LYS A 437 -8.71 -28.06 -49.24
N PRO A 438 -8.86 -28.52 -50.50
CA PRO A 438 -10.18 -28.76 -51.08
C PRO A 438 -10.99 -29.84 -50.35
N ALA A 439 -12.31 -29.66 -50.28
CA ALA A 439 -13.22 -30.59 -49.65
C ALA A 439 -13.44 -31.86 -50.50
N GLU A 440 -13.36 -33.03 -49.86
CA GLU A 440 -13.69 -34.32 -50.45
C GLU A 440 -15.07 -34.78 -49.93
N GLN A 441 -15.94 -35.29 -50.81
CA GLN A 441 -17.35 -35.56 -50.49
C GLN A 441 -17.55 -36.91 -49.76
N PRO A 442 -18.31 -36.96 -48.65
CA PRO A 442 -18.84 -38.22 -48.11
C PRO A 442 -20.10 -38.67 -48.87
N GLN A 443 -20.15 -39.93 -49.30
CA GLN A 443 -21.36 -40.57 -49.84
C GLN A 443 -22.26 -41.17 -48.74
N PRO A 444 -23.58 -41.36 -48.98
CA PRO A 444 -24.55 -41.77 -47.95
C PRO A 444 -24.92 -43.28 -47.98
N ALA A 445 -25.16 -43.87 -46.80
CA ALA A 445 -25.83 -45.17 -46.58
C ALA A 445 -26.12 -45.39 -45.07
N PRO A 446 -26.95 -46.36 -44.65
CA PRO A 446 -28.29 -46.74 -45.16
C PRO A 446 -29.34 -46.84 -44.02
N ALA A 447 -30.57 -47.28 -44.31
CA ALA A 447 -31.65 -47.48 -43.32
C ALA A 447 -32.18 -48.94 -43.28
N PRO A 448 -32.66 -49.44 -42.12
CA PRO A 448 -33.39 -50.72 -42.01
C PRO A 448 -34.88 -50.58 -41.59
N GLN A 449 -35.65 -51.68 -41.70
CA GLN A 449 -37.10 -51.79 -41.43
C GLN A 449 -37.43 -52.89 -40.37
N PRO A 450 -38.71 -53.15 -39.98
CA PRO A 450 -39.06 -53.71 -38.65
C PRO A 450 -39.58 -55.16 -38.62
N GLU A 451 -39.85 -55.71 -37.42
CA GLU A 451 -40.98 -56.65 -37.18
C GLU A 451 -41.50 -56.69 -35.71
N LYS A 452 -42.29 -57.71 -35.32
CA LYS A 452 -43.36 -57.70 -34.26
C LYS A 452 -43.39 -59.04 -33.43
N PRO A 453 -44.37 -59.43 -32.55
CA PRO A 453 -45.49 -58.73 -31.86
C PRO A 453 -45.87 -59.13 -30.37
N ALA A 454 -46.56 -58.22 -29.65
CA ALA A 454 -47.72 -58.44 -28.70
C ALA A 454 -47.55 -59.29 -27.38
N PRO A 455 -48.56 -59.40 -26.44
CA PRO A 455 -49.93 -58.81 -26.38
C PRO A 455 -50.48 -58.21 -25.02
N LYS A 456 -51.44 -57.24 -25.13
CA LYS A 456 -52.54 -56.84 -24.18
C LYS A 456 -52.19 -56.42 -22.71
N PRO A 457 -53.13 -55.89 -21.86
CA PRO A 457 -54.59 -55.62 -22.00
C PRO A 457 -54.96 -54.11 -22.15
N GLU A 458 -55.91 -53.67 -22.98
CA GLU A 458 -57.41 -53.57 -22.88
C GLU A 458 -57.96 -52.14 -22.64
N LYS A 459 -59.23 -51.92 -23.05
CA LYS A 459 -59.94 -50.63 -23.09
C LYS A 459 -61.47 -50.88 -23.19
N PRO A 460 -62.33 -50.05 -22.57
CA PRO A 460 -63.43 -49.37 -23.28
C PRO A 460 -63.29 -47.83 -23.16
N ALA A 461 -63.54 -46.97 -24.17
CA ALA A 461 -64.80 -46.63 -24.87
C ALA A 461 -65.57 -45.51 -24.13
N GLU A 462 -66.12 -44.44 -24.75
CA GLU A 462 -66.10 -44.01 -26.17
C GLU A 462 -66.54 -42.53 -26.35
N GLN A 463 -65.99 -41.83 -27.37
CA GLN A 463 -66.62 -40.77 -28.21
C GLN A 463 -67.24 -39.48 -27.59
N PRO A 464 -67.65 -38.44 -28.38
CA PRO A 464 -66.87 -37.73 -29.43
C PRO A 464 -67.06 -36.19 -29.48
N LYS A 465 -66.22 -35.49 -30.28
CA LYS A 465 -66.34 -34.08 -30.80
C LYS A 465 -66.43 -32.94 -29.76
N ALA A 466 -65.72 -31.80 -29.83
CA ALA A 466 -65.13 -30.96 -30.89
C ALA A 466 -66.06 -29.90 -31.51
N GLU A 467 -65.91 -28.63 -31.10
CA GLU A 467 -65.76 -27.48 -32.01
C GLU A 467 -65.15 -26.21 -31.34
N LYS A 468 -64.97 -25.15 -32.14
CA LYS A 468 -64.26 -23.85 -31.94
C LYS A 468 -64.97 -22.84 -31.02
N PRO A 469 -64.38 -21.64 -30.72
CA PRO A 469 -62.97 -21.21 -30.76
C PRO A 469 -62.51 -20.42 -29.49
N ALA A 470 -61.30 -19.87 -29.56
CA ALA A 470 -60.68 -18.83 -28.73
C ALA A 470 -61.59 -17.91 -27.89
N ASP A 471 -61.22 -17.73 -26.62
CA ASP A 471 -60.74 -16.41 -26.17
C ASP A 471 -59.76 -16.49 -24.97
N GLN A 472 -59.01 -15.40 -24.75
CA GLN A 472 -58.33 -14.94 -23.51
C GLN A 472 -57.49 -15.92 -22.66
N GLN A 473 -56.15 -15.78 -22.72
CA GLN A 473 -55.22 -16.14 -21.63
C GLN A 473 -53.95 -15.27 -21.69
N ALA A 474 -53.59 -14.61 -20.57
CA ALA A 474 -52.50 -13.61 -20.40
C ALA A 474 -52.64 -12.36 -21.29
N GLU A 475 -52.53 -11.11 -20.81
CA GLU A 475 -51.99 -10.56 -19.55
C GLU A 475 -50.50 -10.85 -19.32
N GLU A 476 -49.64 -10.31 -20.20
CA GLU A 476 -48.50 -9.44 -19.83
C GLU A 476 -47.88 -8.78 -21.09
N ASP A 477 -47.00 -7.80 -20.89
CA ASP A 477 -46.12 -7.12 -21.87
C ASP A 477 -46.72 -6.46 -23.15
N TYR A 478 -46.99 -5.15 -23.07
CA TYR A 478 -46.49 -4.22 -24.10
C TYR A 478 -46.21 -2.82 -23.56
N ALA A 479 -45.20 -2.14 -24.09
CA ALA A 479 -44.63 -0.92 -23.53
C ALA A 479 -44.76 0.33 -24.42
N ARG A 480 -44.63 1.50 -23.76
CA ARG A 480 -44.18 2.82 -24.28
C ARG A 480 -45.26 3.80 -24.80
N ARG A 481 -44.92 5.09 -24.65
CA ARG A 481 -45.57 6.35 -25.12
C ARG A 481 -46.61 6.95 -24.16
N SER A 482 -46.70 8.27 -24.02
CA SER A 482 -45.73 9.35 -24.30
C SER A 482 -46.18 10.64 -23.58
N GLU A 483 -45.26 11.58 -23.38
CA GLU A 483 -45.58 12.95 -22.96
C GLU A 483 -46.20 13.79 -24.11
N GLU A 484 -46.52 15.03 -23.76
CA GLU A 484 -46.85 16.19 -24.61
C GLU A 484 -48.31 16.37 -25.12
N GLU A 485 -48.60 17.66 -25.36
CA GLU A 485 -49.74 18.22 -26.11
C GLU A 485 -51.19 17.92 -25.67
N TYR A 486 -51.60 18.45 -24.51
CA TYR A 486 -52.99 18.94 -24.38
C TYR A 486 -53.15 20.21 -23.51
N ASN A 487 -52.41 21.27 -23.86
CA ASN A 487 -52.49 22.57 -23.17
C ASN A 487 -53.07 23.67 -24.08
N ARG A 488 -54.41 23.70 -24.24
CA ARG A 488 -55.12 24.82 -24.90
C ARG A 488 -56.51 25.14 -24.29
N LEU A 489 -56.54 26.29 -23.60
CA LEU A 489 -57.50 27.39 -23.77
C LEU A 489 -59.02 27.16 -23.53
N THR A 490 -59.53 27.74 -22.42
CA THR A 490 -60.85 28.44 -22.26
C THR A 490 -62.16 27.63 -22.50
N GLN A 491 -63.32 27.87 -21.85
CA GLN A 491 -63.85 28.90 -20.93
C GLN A 491 -65.12 28.31 -20.21
N GLN A 492 -65.89 28.92 -19.30
CA GLN A 492 -65.96 30.26 -18.69
C GLN A 492 -66.37 30.15 -17.19
N GLN A 493 -67.45 30.81 -16.74
CA GLN A 493 -68.07 30.76 -15.41
C GLN A 493 -69.58 31.04 -15.51
N PRO A 494 -70.37 30.70 -14.47
CA PRO A 494 -71.27 31.70 -13.88
C PRO A 494 -70.94 31.96 -12.38
N PRO A 495 -71.42 33.09 -11.78
CA PRO A 495 -70.71 33.71 -10.65
C PRO A 495 -71.29 33.49 -9.23
N LYS A 496 -70.38 33.63 -8.25
CA LYS A 496 -70.53 34.03 -6.82
C LYS A 496 -71.87 33.83 -6.08
N ALA A 497 -71.74 33.17 -4.92
CA ALA A 497 -72.31 33.65 -3.66
C ALA A 497 -71.17 33.79 -2.63
N GLU A 498 -71.19 34.81 -1.78
CA GLU A 498 -70.06 35.15 -0.90
C GLU A 498 -70.26 34.72 0.57
N LYS A 499 -69.17 34.27 1.21
CA LYS A 499 -69.01 34.31 2.67
C LYS A 499 -67.51 34.49 3.00
N PRO A 500 -67.13 35.36 3.95
CA PRO A 500 -65.74 35.79 4.10
C PRO A 500 -64.83 34.73 4.72
N ALA A 501 -63.52 34.87 4.45
CA ALA A 501 -62.49 33.94 4.89
C ALA A 501 -62.19 34.04 6.40
N PRO A 502 -61.78 32.92 7.04
CA PRO A 502 -61.00 32.97 8.28
C PRO A 502 -59.65 33.65 8.02
N ALA A 503 -59.11 34.36 9.01
CA ALA A 503 -57.76 34.90 8.93
C ALA A 503 -56.71 33.78 8.87
N PRO A 504 -55.55 34.00 8.20
CA PRO A 504 -54.45 33.03 8.24
C PRO A 504 -53.98 32.82 9.68
N GLN A 505 -53.78 31.56 10.07
CA GLN A 505 -52.98 31.26 11.26
C GLN A 505 -51.56 31.77 11.03
N PRO A 506 -50.85 32.25 12.07
CA PRO A 506 -49.42 32.48 11.95
C PRO A 506 -48.75 31.16 11.62
N GLU A 507 -47.95 31.14 10.54
CA GLU A 507 -47.10 30.01 10.22
C GLU A 507 -46.21 29.70 11.44
N GLN A 508 -46.13 28.44 11.85
CA GLN A 508 -45.13 28.06 12.84
C GLN A 508 -43.75 28.43 12.26
N PRO A 509 -42.86 29.09 13.04
CA PRO A 509 -41.52 29.37 12.58
C PRO A 509 -40.87 28.07 12.09
N ALA A 510 -40.43 28.04 10.83
CA ALA A 510 -39.74 26.89 10.28
C ALA A 510 -38.60 26.50 11.24
N PRO A 511 -38.45 25.21 11.60
CA PRO A 511 -37.51 24.79 12.63
C PRO A 511 -36.11 25.28 12.27
N ALA A 512 -35.53 26.12 13.14
CA ALA A 512 -34.32 26.87 12.84
C ALA A 512 -33.24 25.94 12.27
N PRO A 513 -32.63 26.29 11.12
CA PRO A 513 -31.84 25.34 10.34
C PRO A 513 -30.73 24.74 11.20
N LYS A 514 -30.64 23.41 11.19
CA LYS A 514 -29.50 22.70 11.77
C LYS A 514 -28.25 23.25 11.09
N THR A 515 -27.36 23.85 11.86
CA THR A 515 -26.13 24.48 11.39
C THR A 515 -24.97 24.13 12.32
N GLY A 516 -23.78 23.99 11.74
CA GLY A 516 -22.58 23.54 12.43
C GLY A 516 -22.63 22.07 12.84
N TRP A 517 -21.77 21.70 13.79
CA TRP A 517 -21.71 20.35 14.35
C TRP A 517 -22.96 20.01 15.15
N LYS A 518 -23.51 18.80 14.93
CA LYS A 518 -24.60 18.18 15.70
C LYS A 518 -24.24 16.73 16.00
N GLN A 519 -24.64 16.23 17.17
CA GLN A 519 -24.53 14.81 17.50
C GLN A 519 -25.92 14.18 17.48
N GLU A 520 -26.11 13.16 16.65
CA GLU A 520 -27.39 12.48 16.45
C GLU A 520 -27.17 10.97 16.49
N ASN A 521 -27.94 10.25 17.33
CA ASN A 521 -27.74 8.83 17.63
C ASN A 521 -26.29 8.43 18.01
N GLY A 522 -25.56 9.36 18.66
CA GLY A 522 -24.16 9.19 19.07
C GLY A 522 -23.12 9.53 18.00
N MET A 523 -23.51 9.57 16.71
CA MET A 523 -22.65 9.97 15.60
C MET A 523 -22.60 11.50 15.47
N TRP A 524 -21.46 12.04 15.05
CA TRP A 524 -21.33 13.47 14.74
C TRP A 524 -21.61 13.75 13.26
N TYR A 525 -22.31 14.84 12.98
CA TYR A 525 -22.65 15.36 11.67
C TYR A 525 -22.31 16.84 11.61
N PHE A 526 -22.05 17.37 10.42
CA PHE A 526 -21.93 18.80 10.20
C PHE A 526 -22.96 19.27 9.18
N TYR A 527 -23.68 20.35 9.52
CA TYR A 527 -24.63 20.99 8.62
C TYR A 527 -24.13 22.38 8.22
N ASN A 528 -24.18 22.65 6.92
CA ASN A 528 -23.82 23.93 6.31
C ASN A 528 -24.85 25.03 6.66
N THR A 529 -24.55 26.28 6.33
CA THR A 529 -25.40 27.44 6.64
C THR A 529 -26.77 27.44 5.94
N ASP A 530 -26.92 26.67 4.87
CA ASP A 530 -28.18 26.42 4.16
C ASP A 530 -28.99 25.23 4.73
N GLY A 531 -28.47 24.55 5.76
CA GLY A 531 -29.06 23.35 6.34
C GLY A 531 -28.71 22.04 5.61
N SER A 532 -27.91 22.09 4.53
CA SER A 532 -27.41 20.89 3.85
C SER A 532 -26.40 20.13 4.72
N MET A 533 -26.37 18.79 4.60
CA MET A 533 -25.44 17.95 5.37
C MET A 533 -24.12 17.80 4.62
N ALA A 534 -22.99 18.07 5.28
CA ALA A 534 -21.67 17.95 4.66
C ALA A 534 -21.23 16.48 4.51
N THR A 535 -20.53 16.19 3.42
CA THR A 535 -19.90 14.90 3.11
C THR A 535 -18.51 15.13 2.50
N GLY A 536 -17.59 14.18 2.65
CA GLY A 536 -16.21 14.31 2.21
C GLY A 536 -15.34 15.11 3.18
N TRP A 537 -14.30 15.76 2.66
CA TRP A 537 -13.39 16.59 3.46
C TRP A 537 -14.03 17.94 3.83
N LEU A 538 -14.05 18.24 5.12
CA LEU A 538 -14.50 19.52 5.68
C LEU A 538 -13.34 20.19 6.42
N GLN A 539 -13.07 21.46 6.10
CA GLN A 539 -12.23 22.32 6.94
C GLN A 539 -13.12 23.12 7.90
N ASN A 540 -12.88 23.02 9.21
CA ASN A 540 -13.61 23.76 10.22
C ASN A 540 -12.66 24.20 11.34
N ASN A 541 -12.69 25.49 11.71
CA ASN A 541 -11.84 26.10 12.74
C ASN A 541 -10.34 25.73 12.61
N GLY A 542 -9.82 25.75 11.38
CA GLY A 542 -8.42 25.43 11.06
C GLY A 542 -8.05 23.94 11.07
N SER A 543 -8.97 23.06 11.50
CA SER A 543 -8.79 21.60 11.45
C SER A 543 -9.51 20.99 10.25
N TRP A 544 -8.94 19.92 9.69
CA TRP A 544 -9.61 19.09 8.69
C TRP A 544 -10.35 17.92 9.36
N TYR A 545 -11.50 17.58 8.82
CA TYR A 545 -12.37 16.47 9.23
C TYR A 545 -12.83 15.73 7.98
N TYR A 546 -13.23 14.46 8.13
CA TYR A 546 -13.86 13.71 7.04
C TYR A 546 -15.26 13.25 7.48
N LEU A 547 -16.26 13.56 6.66
CA LEU A 547 -17.63 13.11 6.81
C LEU A 547 -17.86 12.00 5.77
N ASN A 548 -18.34 10.83 6.21
CA ASN A 548 -18.66 9.72 5.34
C ASN A 548 -19.82 10.07 4.38
N ALA A 549 -20.08 9.21 3.39
CA ALA A 549 -21.17 9.43 2.42
C ALA A 549 -22.58 9.53 3.06
N ASN A 550 -22.75 9.03 4.28
CA ASN A 550 -23.97 9.20 5.08
C ASN A 550 -23.94 10.44 6.01
N GLY A 551 -22.97 11.35 5.83
CA GLY A 551 -22.76 12.58 6.61
C GLY A 551 -22.08 12.41 7.98
N SER A 552 -21.86 11.16 8.43
CA SER A 552 -21.30 10.90 9.76
C SER A 552 -19.78 11.05 9.80
N MET A 553 -19.24 11.66 10.86
CA MET A 553 -17.82 11.93 11.05
C MET A 553 -16.98 10.66 11.20
N ALA A 554 -15.90 10.55 10.41
CA ALA A 554 -14.94 9.46 10.50
C ALA A 554 -13.92 9.68 11.64
N THR A 555 -13.45 8.57 12.23
CA THR A 555 -12.35 8.52 13.20
C THR A 555 -11.48 7.30 12.91
N GLY A 556 -10.20 7.33 13.31
CA GLY A 556 -9.23 6.28 12.99
C GLY A 556 -8.66 6.39 11.58
N TRP A 557 -8.21 5.27 11.02
CA TRP A 557 -7.64 5.20 9.68
C TRP A 557 -8.71 5.33 8.59
N LEU A 558 -8.51 6.27 7.67
CA LEU A 558 -9.31 6.48 6.46
C LEU A 558 -8.43 6.22 5.24
N GLN A 559 -8.94 5.47 4.26
CA GLN A 559 -8.38 5.48 2.91
C GLN A 559 -9.25 6.37 2.02
N ASN A 560 -8.64 7.35 1.35
CA ASN A 560 -9.33 8.26 0.44
C ASN A 560 -8.42 8.57 -0.75
N ASN A 561 -8.92 8.39 -1.98
CA ASN A 561 -8.18 8.62 -3.22
C ASN A 561 -6.78 7.95 -3.24
N GLY A 562 -6.71 6.66 -2.87
CA GLY A 562 -5.48 5.88 -2.78
C GLY A 562 -4.65 6.14 -1.51
N SER A 563 -4.57 7.39 -1.06
CA SER A 563 -3.87 7.80 0.16
C SER A 563 -4.55 7.30 1.44
N TRP A 564 -3.74 7.02 2.46
CA TRP A 564 -4.19 6.80 3.84
C TRP A 564 -4.06 8.07 4.67
N TYR A 565 -5.02 8.28 5.55
CA TYR A 565 -5.10 9.41 6.49
C TYR A 565 -5.48 8.86 7.87
N TYR A 566 -5.16 9.60 8.93
CA TYR A 566 -5.62 9.28 10.28
C TYR A 566 -6.43 10.43 10.86
N LEU A 567 -7.67 10.14 11.27
CA LEU A 567 -8.54 11.06 11.99
C LEU A 567 -8.48 10.71 13.48
N ASN A 568 -8.24 11.72 14.32
CA ASN A 568 -8.19 11.53 15.77
C ASN A 568 -9.57 11.19 16.35
N ALA A 569 -9.65 10.86 17.64
CA ALA A 569 -10.92 10.48 18.30
C ALA A 569 -11.98 11.60 18.34
N ASN A 570 -11.55 12.86 18.16
CA ASN A 570 -12.39 14.05 17.97
C ASN A 570 -12.69 14.35 16.48
N GLY A 571 -12.30 13.45 15.56
CA GLY A 571 -12.46 13.59 14.11
C GLY A 571 -11.43 14.46 13.40
N SER A 572 -10.55 15.20 14.09
CA SER A 572 -9.58 16.08 13.42
C SER A 572 -8.43 15.28 12.80
N MET A 573 -8.07 15.58 11.56
CA MET A 573 -6.98 14.95 10.82
C MET A 573 -5.63 15.13 11.54
N ALA A 574 -4.87 14.05 11.66
CA ALA A 574 -3.52 14.05 12.22
C ALA A 574 -2.47 14.38 11.15
N THR A 575 -1.40 15.04 11.58
CA THR A 575 -0.18 15.31 10.81
C THR A 575 1.04 15.04 11.70
N GLY A 576 2.22 14.81 11.11
CA GLY A 576 3.44 14.45 11.82
C GLY A 576 3.47 12.98 12.26
N TRP A 577 4.24 12.70 13.32
CA TRP A 577 4.44 11.35 13.84
C TRP A 577 3.23 10.84 14.65
N LEU A 578 2.69 9.69 14.25
CA LEU A 578 1.61 8.97 14.92
C LEU A 578 2.14 7.64 15.46
N GLN A 579 1.91 7.35 16.74
CA GLN A 579 2.07 6.00 17.28
C GLN A 579 0.71 5.28 17.27
N TYR A 580 0.61 4.17 16.55
CA TYR A 580 -0.63 3.38 16.43
C TYR A 580 -0.32 1.88 16.57
N ASN A 581 -1.03 1.20 17.48
CA ASN A 581 -0.92 -0.24 17.73
C ASN A 581 0.52 -0.76 17.96
N GLY A 582 1.41 0.08 18.50
CA GLY A 582 2.83 -0.23 18.76
C GLY A 582 3.80 0.13 17.62
N SER A 583 3.31 0.45 16.43
CA SER A 583 4.10 0.97 15.31
C SER A 583 4.10 2.50 15.28
N TRP A 584 5.14 3.08 14.69
CA TRP A 584 5.18 4.50 14.32
C TRP A 584 4.86 4.69 12.84
N TYR A 585 4.15 5.76 12.52
CA TYR A 585 3.75 6.20 11.18
C TYR A 585 4.05 7.69 11.05
N TYR A 586 4.26 8.18 9.84
CA TYR A 586 4.32 9.63 9.57
C TYR A 586 3.19 10.04 8.63
N LEU A 587 2.45 11.07 9.03
CA LEU A 587 1.45 11.73 8.22
C LEU A 587 2.03 13.07 7.73
N ASN A 588 1.98 13.31 6.43
CA ASN A 588 2.48 14.52 5.79
C ASN A 588 1.67 15.76 6.22
N ALA A 589 2.12 16.96 5.82
CA ALA A 589 1.43 18.22 6.15
C ALA A 589 -0.01 18.30 5.60
N ASN A 590 -0.30 17.58 4.50
CA ASN A 590 -1.64 17.39 3.94
C ASN A 590 -2.39 16.18 4.53
N GLY A 591 -1.84 15.54 5.56
CA GLY A 591 -2.42 14.37 6.25
C GLY A 591 -2.17 13.00 5.59
N SER A 592 -1.58 12.93 4.39
CA SER A 592 -1.35 11.64 3.73
C SER A 592 -0.23 10.85 4.41
N MET A 593 -0.41 9.54 4.58
CA MET A 593 0.58 8.66 5.19
C MET A 593 1.78 8.47 4.25
N ALA A 594 2.98 8.78 4.76
CA ALA A 594 4.22 8.55 4.02
C ALA A 594 4.59 7.06 3.96
N THR A 595 5.30 6.67 2.90
CA THR A 595 5.94 5.34 2.73
C THR A 595 7.31 5.51 2.07
N GLY A 596 8.19 4.53 2.21
CA GLY A 596 9.55 4.58 1.67
C GLY A 596 10.51 5.42 2.52
N TRP A 597 11.55 5.96 1.86
CA TRP A 597 12.53 6.86 2.48
C TRP A 597 11.93 8.25 2.71
N PHE A 598 12.10 8.77 3.92
CA PHE A 598 11.56 10.06 4.35
C PHE A 598 12.57 10.79 5.25
N GLN A 599 12.70 12.12 5.12
CA GLN A 599 13.64 12.91 5.91
C GLN A 599 12.90 13.86 6.88
N TYR A 600 13.28 13.86 8.15
CA TYR A 600 12.69 14.68 9.21
C TYR A 600 13.79 15.21 10.14
N ASN A 601 13.81 16.54 10.37
CA ASN A 601 14.85 17.23 11.15
C ASN A 601 16.28 16.80 10.78
N GLY A 602 16.57 16.72 9.48
CA GLY A 602 17.86 16.32 8.92
C GLY A 602 18.15 14.81 8.94
N SER A 603 17.45 14.03 9.77
CA SER A 603 17.60 12.58 9.85
C SER A 603 16.74 11.86 8.80
N TRP A 604 17.27 10.81 8.18
CA TRP A 604 16.50 9.91 7.33
C TRP A 604 15.81 8.82 8.15
N TYR A 605 14.63 8.41 7.71
CA TYR A 605 13.80 7.35 8.26
C TYR A 605 13.29 6.49 7.09
N TYR A 606 12.96 5.22 7.36
CA TYR A 606 12.29 4.37 6.39
C TYR A 606 10.95 3.86 6.93
N LEU A 607 9.89 4.11 6.18
CA LEU A 607 8.56 3.57 6.41
C LEU A 607 8.30 2.47 5.38
N ASN A 608 7.77 1.32 5.81
CA ASN A 608 7.46 0.22 4.90
C ASN A 608 6.22 0.53 4.02
N SER A 609 5.81 -0.43 3.18
CA SER A 609 4.64 -0.28 2.29
C SER A 609 3.28 -0.18 2.99
N ASN A 610 3.18 -0.43 4.29
CA ASN A 610 2.01 -0.12 5.12
C ASN A 610 2.20 1.13 6.00
N GLY A 611 3.27 1.90 5.79
CA GLY A 611 3.57 3.14 6.51
C GLY A 611 4.22 2.95 7.88
N ALA A 612 4.37 1.72 8.38
CA ALA A 612 5.02 1.49 9.66
C ALA A 612 6.55 1.64 9.54
N MET A 613 7.11 2.38 10.49
CA MET A 613 8.54 2.69 10.59
C MET A 613 9.38 1.45 10.85
N VAL A 614 10.50 1.34 10.12
CA VAL A 614 11.47 0.25 10.24
C VAL A 614 12.59 0.64 11.20
N THR A 615 13.07 -0.34 11.97
CA THR A 615 14.26 -0.26 12.84
C THR A 615 15.12 -1.52 12.63
N GLY A 616 16.41 -1.44 12.95
CA GLY A 616 17.40 -2.47 12.64
C GLY A 616 17.85 -2.45 11.18
N TRP A 617 18.33 -3.60 10.69
CA TRP A 617 18.83 -3.75 9.33
C TRP A 617 17.71 -3.75 8.28
N LEU A 618 17.88 -2.92 7.25
CA LEU A 618 17.03 -2.83 6.06
C LEU A 618 17.86 -3.12 4.82
N GLN A 619 17.40 -4.03 3.96
CA GLN A 619 17.90 -4.13 2.59
C GLN A 619 16.99 -3.34 1.65
N ASN A 620 17.55 -2.39 0.91
CA ASN A 620 16.80 -1.58 -0.05
C ASN A 620 17.65 -1.34 -1.32
N ASN A 621 17.06 -1.57 -2.50
CA ASN A 621 17.70 -1.40 -3.81
C ASN A 621 19.09 -2.07 -3.95
N GLY A 622 19.29 -3.21 -3.29
CA GLY A 622 20.54 -3.99 -3.29
C GLY A 622 21.52 -3.62 -2.16
N SER A 623 21.43 -2.41 -1.61
CA SER A 623 22.25 -1.96 -0.48
C SER A 623 21.63 -2.35 0.87
N TRP A 624 22.47 -2.48 1.90
CA TRP A 624 22.04 -2.59 3.29
C TRP A 624 22.16 -1.23 4.00
N TYR A 625 21.24 -0.97 4.91
CA TYR A 625 21.14 0.23 5.73
C TYR A 625 20.83 -0.18 7.18
N TYR A 626 21.26 0.62 8.16
CA TYR A 626 20.91 0.40 9.56
C TYR A 626 20.04 1.57 10.07
N LEU A 627 18.84 1.26 10.53
CA LEU A 627 17.92 2.21 11.17
C LEU A 627 18.03 2.03 12.68
N ASN A 628 18.34 3.09 13.41
CA ASN A 628 18.48 3.03 14.87
C ASN A 628 17.13 2.72 15.56
N ALA A 629 17.14 2.46 16.87
CA ALA A 629 15.93 2.10 17.63
C ALA A 629 14.84 3.19 17.67
N ASN A 630 15.20 4.45 17.37
CA ASN A 630 14.31 5.58 17.16
C ASN A 630 13.85 5.77 15.71
N GLY A 631 14.28 4.88 14.79
CA GLY A 631 14.01 4.93 13.34
C GLY A 631 14.99 5.74 12.50
N SER A 632 15.92 6.51 13.08
CA SER A 632 16.83 7.34 12.29
C SER A 632 17.95 6.51 11.69
N MET A 633 18.19 6.65 10.39
CA MET A 633 19.28 6.01 9.65
C MET A 633 20.65 6.35 10.27
N ALA A 634 21.51 5.35 10.40
CA ALA A 634 22.89 5.50 10.83
C ALA A 634 23.82 5.81 9.64
N THR A 635 24.88 6.57 9.93
CA THR A 635 26.08 6.68 9.10
C THR A 635 27.30 6.29 9.96
N ASP A 636 28.44 6.09 9.30
CA ASP A 636 29.72 5.74 9.90
C ASP A 636 29.68 4.42 10.69
N TRP A 637 30.38 4.34 11.83
CA TRP A 637 30.56 3.10 12.57
C TRP A 637 29.32 2.70 13.38
N VAL A 638 28.75 1.54 13.06
CA VAL A 638 27.69 0.88 13.85
C VAL A 638 28.23 -0.41 14.45
N LYS A 639 27.95 -0.65 15.74
CA LYS A 639 28.14 -1.95 16.38
C LYS A 639 26.77 -2.62 16.57
N ASP A 640 26.61 -3.81 16.00
CA ASP A 640 25.46 -4.67 16.23
C ASP A 640 25.92 -5.99 16.85
N GLY A 641 25.37 -6.33 18.02
CA GLY A 641 25.94 -7.34 18.91
C GLY A 641 27.41 -7.06 19.22
N ASP A 642 28.30 -7.97 18.79
CA ASP A 642 29.75 -7.83 18.88
C ASP A 642 30.47 -7.46 17.58
N THR A 643 29.73 -7.33 16.49
CA THR A 643 30.27 -7.03 15.16
C THR A 643 30.21 -5.53 14.87
N TRP A 644 31.30 -4.98 14.32
CA TRP A 644 31.32 -3.63 13.77
C TRP A 644 31.06 -3.63 12.26
N TYR A 645 30.36 -2.60 11.81
CA TYR A 645 29.98 -2.33 10.42
C TYR A 645 30.26 -0.86 10.12
N TYR A 646 30.48 -0.53 8.85
CA TYR A 646 30.62 0.86 8.40
C TYR A 646 29.56 1.21 7.35
N LEU A 647 28.77 2.25 7.65
CA LEU A 647 27.76 2.83 6.77
C LEU A 647 28.35 4.11 6.17
N GLU A 648 28.18 4.32 4.86
CA GLU A 648 28.62 5.54 4.19
C GLU A 648 27.72 6.73 4.56
N ALA A 649 28.08 7.94 4.12
CA ALA A 649 27.25 9.14 4.32
C ALA A 649 25.85 9.04 3.63
N SER A 650 25.71 8.13 2.67
CA SER A 650 24.45 7.72 2.04
C SER A 650 23.60 6.76 2.90
N GLY A 651 24.14 6.30 4.03
CA GLY A 651 23.59 5.21 4.85
C GLY A 651 23.86 3.80 4.32
N ALA A 652 24.49 3.65 3.16
CA ALA A 652 24.76 2.35 2.56
C ALA A 652 25.94 1.63 3.24
N MET A 653 25.75 0.36 3.59
CA MET A 653 26.77 -0.47 4.24
C MET A 653 27.87 -0.87 3.25
N LYS A 654 29.14 -0.65 3.62
CA LYS A 654 30.29 -1.21 2.89
C LYS A 654 30.36 -2.73 3.06
N ALA A 655 30.74 -3.43 2.00
CA ALA A 655 30.99 -4.88 2.00
C ALA A 655 32.11 -5.25 1.01
N SER A 656 32.79 -6.37 1.28
CA SER A 656 33.86 -6.97 0.46
C SER A 656 34.94 -5.99 0.00
N GLN A 657 35.38 -5.06 0.88
CA GLN A 657 36.29 -3.98 0.47
C GLN A 657 37.19 -3.45 1.59
N TRP A 658 38.37 -3.02 1.17
CA TRP A 658 39.22 -2.09 1.92
C TRP A 658 38.69 -0.66 1.77
N PHE A 659 38.70 0.10 2.87
CA PHE A 659 38.33 1.52 2.89
C PHE A 659 39.13 2.27 3.96
N LYS A 660 39.15 3.60 3.87
CA LYS A 660 40.00 4.46 4.69
C LYS A 660 39.16 5.47 5.50
N VAL A 661 39.38 5.54 6.81
CA VAL A 661 38.70 6.47 7.75
C VAL A 661 39.75 7.10 8.65
N SER A 662 39.77 8.43 8.78
CA SER A 662 40.71 9.18 9.62
C SER A 662 42.18 8.71 9.48
N ASP A 663 42.64 8.67 8.24
CA ASP A 663 43.92 8.17 7.76
C ASP A 663 44.28 6.68 7.97
N LYS A 664 43.40 5.89 8.60
CA LYS A 664 43.59 4.45 8.83
C LYS A 664 42.81 3.60 7.82
N TRP A 665 43.37 2.46 7.43
CA TRP A 665 42.70 1.49 6.56
C TRP A 665 42.00 0.40 7.38
N TYR A 666 40.83 -0.02 6.90
CA TYR A 666 39.94 -1.03 7.47
C TYR A 666 39.42 -1.94 6.37
N TYR A 667 39.08 -3.19 6.70
CA TYR A 667 38.45 -4.13 5.78
C TYR A 667 37.12 -4.65 6.33
N VAL A 668 36.08 -4.65 5.49
CA VAL A 668 34.80 -5.31 5.76
C VAL A 668 34.57 -6.46 4.78
N ASN A 669 34.13 -7.60 5.31
CA ASN A 669 33.88 -8.82 4.54
C ASN A 669 32.56 -8.73 3.73
N GLY A 670 32.17 -9.84 3.07
CA GLY A 670 30.94 -9.91 2.26
C GLY A 670 29.61 -9.77 3.04
N SER A 671 29.63 -9.84 4.37
CA SER A 671 28.47 -9.50 5.22
C SER A 671 28.60 -8.11 5.87
N GLY A 672 29.54 -7.27 5.40
CA GLY A 672 29.83 -5.94 5.96
C GLY A 672 30.51 -5.94 7.32
N ALA A 673 30.90 -7.11 7.85
CA ALA A 673 31.52 -7.23 9.16
C ALA A 673 33.00 -6.86 9.11
N LEU A 674 33.43 -6.01 10.04
CA LEU A 674 34.82 -5.59 10.20
C LEU A 674 35.73 -6.78 10.53
N ALA A 675 36.79 -6.93 9.76
CA ALA A 675 37.87 -7.86 10.08
C ALA A 675 38.70 -7.30 11.26
N VAL A 676 38.88 -8.08 12.32
CA VAL A 676 39.70 -7.72 13.50
C VAL A 676 40.63 -8.88 13.89
N ASN A 677 41.81 -8.57 14.42
CA ASN A 677 42.83 -9.53 14.88
C ASN A 677 43.15 -10.67 13.87
N THR A 678 43.18 -10.36 12.58
CA THR A 678 43.31 -11.35 11.50
C THR A 678 44.19 -10.82 10.36
N THR A 679 44.34 -11.60 9.28
CA THR A 679 45.06 -11.22 8.06
C THR A 679 44.10 -11.30 6.87
N VAL A 680 44.07 -10.25 6.04
CA VAL A 680 43.26 -10.14 4.83
C VAL A 680 44.18 -9.70 3.69
N ASP A 681 44.16 -10.41 2.56
CA ASP A 681 45.00 -10.11 1.37
C ASP A 681 46.52 -9.98 1.66
N SER A 682 47.00 -10.71 2.69
CA SER A 682 48.36 -10.63 3.28
C SER A 682 48.63 -9.45 4.22
N TYR A 683 47.70 -8.51 4.38
CA TYR A 683 47.77 -7.39 5.32
C TYR A 683 47.16 -7.75 6.67
N ARG A 684 47.82 -7.42 7.78
CA ARG A 684 47.35 -7.74 9.13
C ARG A 684 46.48 -6.61 9.69
N VAL A 685 45.34 -6.95 10.30
CA VAL A 685 44.48 -5.99 11.01
C VAL A 685 44.49 -6.24 12.52
N ASN A 686 44.51 -5.16 13.30
CA ASN A 686 44.58 -5.20 14.76
C ASN A 686 43.20 -5.41 15.42
N ALA A 687 43.11 -5.26 16.74
CA ALA A 687 41.86 -5.45 17.50
C ALA A 687 40.77 -4.40 17.19
N ASN A 688 41.15 -3.24 16.64
CA ASN A 688 40.25 -2.19 16.17
C ASN A 688 39.90 -2.36 14.67
N GLY A 689 40.42 -3.41 14.02
CA GLY A 689 40.30 -3.63 12.57
C GLY A 689 41.18 -2.72 11.71
N GLU A 690 42.11 -1.99 12.33
CA GLU A 690 43.04 -1.09 11.64
C GLU A 690 44.16 -1.91 11.01
N TRP A 691 44.50 -1.66 9.74
CA TRP A 691 45.70 -2.22 9.11
C TRP A 691 46.95 -1.80 9.88
N VAL A 692 47.79 -2.78 10.19
CA VAL A 692 49.13 -2.62 10.73
C VAL A 692 50.15 -3.28 9.80
N ASN A 693 51.29 -2.62 9.63
CA ASN A 693 52.43 -3.05 8.81
C ASN A 693 53.50 -3.72 9.68
#